data_AF-A0A8C7F3A7-F1
#
_entry.id   AF-A0A8C7F3A7-F1
#
_cell.length_a   1.000
_cell.length_b   1.000
_cell.length_c   1.000
_cell.angle_alpha   90.00
_cell.angle_beta   90.00
_cell.angle_gamma   90.00
#
_symmetry.space_group_name_H-M   'P 1'
#
loop_
_entity.id
_entity.type
_entity.pdbx_description
1 polymer ?
#
loop_
_entity_poly.entity_id
_entity_poly.type
_entity_poly.pdbx_seq_one_letter_code
_entity_poly.pdbx_strand_id
1 'polypeptide(L)'
;MKPPAKMSKPTSLFVIFFSLFIMSEAVFEDQVGKFDWRQQYVGKTLFAHFDSHSQSSNKLFLATDKNIFASFNSRTGDLLWRHVDKVGPEGTIDILVLHGQDALMVVGGGRLLRSWDTNMGGLNWEAVLDTGSFQAACFVAIQDTVKHVAVLKKAAISLHYLTNGHQKWVENLPDSDTVQYQAVYSGGEVEVYVLGVVPNSHLTIIAYSLEDGEIIKQRSVEAPWLSSVESSCVVIGQGVLMCVDPATLALYTLPIQAEEAPQFNQILLQVTPVQPRLEVSLGFQPVLVSSQPHPARSPISEFFLQLGPDHHVLLQLNADGYTIAALRDFQPAFLVSFATTGEKTVAVVMTPKNETLYVHAFLKKDDSVDYRVLVQTQDHALTFIQQPGRVVWTREEALADVVTMEMVDLPLTGTQAELEGEFGKKADGLFPMVLKRLSSQVILLQAWLAHLWKLFYEARKPHGQVKNEVTIETLSRDEFNLQKMMVMVTASGKLFGIDSKSGSILWKHYLENVQPNAVFKLIVQRTTAHFPHPPQCTLLIKDKDTGLASLHVFNPIFGRKSHIAPPALPRPILQSLLLPVIDQDYAKVLLLVDDQYKVTAFPSTKNVLQQLQEMASSIFFYLIRSDQGNLSGFRLRKDLSTERIWEVVLPTEVQKIVAVNGKRPNEHVHSQGRVMGDRSVLYKYLNPNLLAVVTESTDAHPERAFVGVFLVDGVTGRIIHEAVQRKARGPVHFVHSENWVVYEYWNTKSRRNEFSVLELFEGTELYNSTVFSSLDRPHLPQVLQQTYIFPSPITTMEATLTEKGITSRHLLVGLPSGAILSLPKMFLDPRRPEVVTEHSREENLIPYAPEMPIRTEWFINYNQTVARVKGIYTAPSGLESTCLVVAYGLDIYQTRVYPSKQFDVLKDDYDYVLISSVLFALFFATMISKRLAQVKLLNRAWR
;
A
#
# COMPACT_ATOMS: atom_id res chain seq x y z
N MET A 1 -70.51 -42.83 25.62
CA MET A 1 -71.77 -42.08 25.32
C MET A 1 -71.42 -40.63 24.98
N LYS A 2 -72.36 -39.86 24.42
CA LYS A 2 -72.29 -38.38 24.20
C LYS A 2 -73.22 -37.67 25.22
N PRO A 3 -73.18 -36.33 25.39
CA PRO A 3 -72.05 -35.40 25.32
C PRO A 3 -71.76 -34.85 26.75
N PRO A 4 -72.18 -33.66 27.27
CA PRO A 4 -72.74 -32.42 26.70
C PRO A 4 -71.70 -31.28 26.60
N ALA A 5 -72.17 -30.02 26.50
CA ALA A 5 -71.40 -28.81 26.16
C ALA A 5 -71.32 -27.74 27.28
N LYS A 6 -70.31 -26.87 27.23
CA LYS A 6 -70.50 -25.40 27.10
C LYS A 6 -69.24 -24.65 26.64
N MET A 7 -69.42 -23.39 26.25
CA MET A 7 -68.50 -22.55 25.44
C MET A 7 -67.35 -21.89 26.22
N SER A 8 -66.25 -21.59 25.53
CA SER A 8 -65.50 -20.32 25.71
C SER A 8 -64.88 -19.84 24.39
N LYS A 9 -64.17 -18.69 24.41
CA LYS A 9 -63.87 -17.81 23.26
C LYS A 9 -62.61 -18.21 22.46
N PRO A 10 -62.41 -17.68 21.21
CA PRO A 10 -61.36 -18.17 20.31
C PRO A 10 -59.94 -17.70 20.69
N THR A 11 -58.97 -18.60 20.54
CA THR A 11 -57.54 -18.33 20.63
C THR A 11 -57.03 -17.66 19.34
N SER A 12 -57.15 -16.33 19.29
CA SER A 12 -56.47 -15.49 18.30
C SER A 12 -55.52 -14.51 19.00
N LEU A 13 -54.74 -13.77 18.22
CA LEU A 13 -53.73 -12.75 18.61
C LEU A 13 -52.52 -13.19 19.46
N PHE A 14 -52.64 -14.10 20.44
CA PHE A 14 -51.60 -14.20 21.48
C PHE A 14 -50.22 -14.74 21.04
N VAL A 15 -50.11 -15.36 19.86
CA VAL A 15 -48.82 -15.80 19.27
C VAL A 15 -48.20 -14.75 18.34
N ILE A 16 -48.96 -13.69 17.99
CA ILE A 16 -48.53 -12.64 17.05
C ILE A 16 -47.79 -11.50 17.77
N PHE A 17 -47.84 -11.43 19.11
CA PHE A 17 -47.51 -10.21 19.86
C PHE A 17 -46.21 -10.24 20.67
N PHE A 18 -45.39 -11.29 20.61
CA PHE A 18 -44.21 -11.46 21.50
C PHE A 18 -42.85 -11.68 20.81
N SER A 19 -42.75 -11.50 19.49
CA SER A 19 -41.46 -11.51 18.80
C SER A 19 -41.32 -10.41 17.74
N LEU A 20 -42.04 -9.30 17.92
CA LEU A 20 -41.61 -7.99 17.39
C LEU A 20 -40.42 -7.49 18.23
N PHE A 21 -39.31 -8.23 18.19
CA PHE A 21 -38.02 -7.74 18.67
C PHE A 21 -37.62 -6.60 17.75
N ILE A 22 -37.58 -5.39 18.30
CA ILE A 22 -37.12 -4.20 17.59
C ILE A 22 -35.61 -4.34 17.40
N MET A 23 -35.20 -4.91 16.26
CA MET A 23 -33.83 -4.81 15.79
C MET A 23 -33.60 -3.36 15.33
N SER A 24 -32.70 -2.68 16.01
CA SER A 24 -32.27 -1.32 15.66
C SER A 24 -31.33 -1.39 14.46
N GLU A 25 -31.86 -1.27 13.24
CA GLU A 25 -31.04 -1.23 12.02
C GLU A 25 -30.14 0.02 11.99
N ALA A 26 -28.91 -0.16 12.45
CA ALA A 26 -27.75 0.50 11.86
C ALA A 26 -27.14 -0.48 10.84
N VAL A 27 -26.78 0.04 9.66
CA VAL A 27 -26.00 -0.60 8.57
C VAL A 27 -26.00 -2.14 8.55
N PHE A 28 -26.91 -2.73 7.75
CA PHE A 28 -27.08 -4.17 7.46
C PHE A 28 -25.98 -5.11 7.98
N GLU A 29 -26.20 -5.65 9.18
CA GLU A 29 -25.28 -6.54 9.91
C GLU A 29 -24.88 -7.78 9.09
N ASP A 30 -25.75 -8.24 8.18
CA ASP A 30 -25.53 -9.43 7.37
C ASP A 30 -24.54 -9.22 6.21
N GLN A 31 -24.20 -7.98 5.82
CA GLN A 31 -23.33 -7.73 4.66
C GLN A 31 -21.83 -7.67 4.98
N VAL A 32 -21.47 -7.50 6.26
CA VAL A 32 -20.07 -7.37 6.72
C VAL A 32 -19.23 -8.60 6.37
N GLY A 33 -18.11 -8.40 5.66
CA GLY A 33 -17.21 -9.48 5.27
C GLY A 33 -17.70 -10.36 4.11
N LYS A 34 -18.86 -10.07 3.50
CA LYS A 34 -19.30 -10.73 2.26
C LYS A 34 -18.62 -10.16 1.01
N PHE A 35 -18.33 -8.86 1.01
CA PHE A 35 -17.95 -8.08 -0.18
C PHE A 35 -16.74 -7.15 0.03
N ASP A 36 -16.17 -7.19 1.24
CA ASP A 36 -15.10 -6.32 1.69
C ASP A 36 -14.09 -7.10 2.55
N TRP A 37 -12.83 -6.67 2.50
CA TRP A 37 -11.73 -7.28 3.25
C TRP A 37 -10.59 -6.28 3.43
N ARG A 38 -9.81 -6.44 4.51
CA ARG A 38 -8.62 -5.66 4.82
C ARG A 38 -7.40 -6.57 4.93
N GLN A 39 -6.28 -6.18 4.32
CA GLN A 39 -4.97 -6.78 4.52
C GLN A 39 -4.04 -5.77 5.16
N GLN A 40 -3.36 -6.20 6.23
CA GLN A 40 -2.54 -5.34 7.08
C GLN A 40 -1.06 -5.72 6.99
N TYR A 41 -0.22 -4.70 6.78
CA TYR A 41 1.21 -4.84 6.57
C TYR A 41 2.04 -4.00 7.56
N VAL A 42 3.34 -4.21 7.56
CA VAL A 42 4.34 -3.51 8.36
C VAL A 42 5.53 -2.99 7.53
N GLY A 43 5.76 -3.53 6.33
CA GLY A 43 6.84 -3.07 5.44
C GLY A 43 8.18 -3.80 5.64
N LYS A 44 9.29 -3.18 5.22
CA LYS A 44 10.62 -3.80 5.25
C LYS A 44 11.15 -3.80 6.68
N THR A 45 11.31 -4.98 7.28
CA THR A 45 11.92 -5.11 8.61
C THR A 45 13.34 -4.55 8.62
N LEU A 46 13.67 -3.81 9.68
CA LEU A 46 15.01 -3.34 10.02
C LEU A 46 15.59 -4.16 11.18
N PHE A 47 14.78 -4.40 12.22
CA PHE A 47 15.16 -5.19 13.40
C PHE A 47 14.09 -6.25 13.67
N ALA A 48 14.50 -7.48 13.97
CA ALA A 48 13.60 -8.56 14.38
C ALA A 48 14.14 -9.29 15.60
N HIS A 49 13.26 -9.54 16.57
CA HIS A 49 13.59 -10.21 17.83
C HIS A 49 12.50 -11.22 18.20
N PHE A 50 12.91 -12.39 18.67
CA PHE A 50 12.00 -13.42 19.17
C PHE A 50 11.86 -13.31 20.69
N ASP A 51 10.65 -13.56 21.20
CA ASP A 51 10.41 -13.69 22.64
C ASP A 51 11.18 -14.90 23.20
N SER A 52 12.14 -14.63 24.08
CA SER A 52 12.97 -15.61 24.77
C SER A 52 12.54 -15.84 26.23
N HIS A 53 11.61 -15.05 26.77
CA HIS A 53 11.17 -15.11 28.17
C HIS A 53 10.37 -16.40 28.45
N SER A 54 9.77 -17.02 27.44
CA SER A 54 9.16 -18.34 27.56
C SER A 54 9.39 -19.21 26.34
N GLN A 55 9.87 -20.44 26.58
CA GLN A 55 9.97 -21.51 25.56
C GLN A 55 8.61 -21.89 24.93
N SER A 56 7.49 -21.49 25.55
CA SER A 56 6.15 -21.67 24.99
C SER A 56 5.62 -20.46 24.20
N SER A 57 6.35 -19.34 24.20
CA SER A 57 5.93 -18.12 23.51
C SER A 57 5.94 -18.29 22.01
N ASN A 58 5.12 -17.47 21.35
CA ASN A 58 4.92 -17.49 19.91
C ASN A 58 4.91 -16.06 19.35
N LYS A 59 5.66 -15.16 19.97
CA LYS A 59 5.76 -13.75 19.59
C LYS A 59 7.06 -13.48 18.85
N LEU A 60 6.95 -12.65 17.83
CA LEU A 60 8.04 -12.11 17.02
C LEU A 60 7.85 -10.59 16.96
N PHE A 61 8.77 -9.83 17.53
CA PHE A 61 8.75 -8.37 17.55
C PHE A 61 9.57 -7.82 16.38
N LEU A 62 8.97 -6.94 15.59
CA LEU A 62 9.61 -6.31 14.43
C LEU A 62 9.56 -4.79 14.55
N ALA A 63 10.63 -4.13 14.11
CA ALA A 63 10.66 -2.72 13.76
C ALA A 63 10.99 -2.56 12.26
N THR A 64 10.36 -1.62 11.55
CA THR A 64 10.41 -1.53 10.07
C THR A 64 10.74 -0.16 9.50
N ASP A 65 11.12 -0.12 8.21
CA ASP A 65 11.42 1.06 7.40
C ASP A 65 10.26 2.07 7.32
N LYS A 66 9.04 1.60 7.58
CA LYS A 66 7.85 2.45 7.62
C LYS A 66 7.63 3.07 8.99
N ASN A 67 8.57 3.05 9.94
CA ASN A 67 8.39 3.59 11.29
C ASN A 67 7.22 2.88 12.03
N ILE A 68 7.29 1.54 12.08
CA ILE A 68 6.27 0.69 12.69
C ILE A 68 6.94 -0.29 13.64
N PHE A 69 6.36 -0.45 14.82
CA PHE A 69 6.73 -1.50 15.78
C PHE A 69 5.55 -2.47 15.93
N ALA A 70 5.78 -3.77 15.75
CA ALA A 70 4.71 -4.77 15.68
C ALA A 70 5.08 -6.09 16.34
N SER A 71 4.06 -6.81 16.82
CA SER A 71 4.18 -8.20 17.27
C SER A 71 3.40 -9.12 16.34
N PHE A 72 4.08 -10.11 15.76
CA PHE A 72 3.48 -11.20 14.98
C PHE A 72 3.37 -12.49 15.81
N ASN A 73 2.36 -13.31 15.49
CA ASN A 73 2.26 -14.70 15.93
C ASN A 73 3.19 -15.57 15.07
N SER A 74 4.25 -16.11 15.65
CA SER A 74 5.24 -16.92 14.92
C SER A 74 4.68 -18.22 14.35
N ARG A 75 3.52 -18.72 14.79
CA ARG A 75 2.89 -19.91 14.22
C ARG A 75 2.11 -19.67 12.93
N THR A 76 1.56 -18.47 12.74
CA THR A 76 0.60 -18.18 11.66
C THR A 76 1.01 -17.02 10.77
N GLY A 77 1.83 -16.09 11.28
CA GLY A 77 2.13 -14.81 10.63
C GLY A 77 1.05 -13.74 10.89
N ASP A 78 0.08 -14.00 11.76
CA ASP A 78 -0.97 -13.03 12.09
C ASP A 78 -0.42 -11.87 12.96
N LEU A 79 -0.97 -10.68 12.76
CA LEU A 79 -0.69 -9.51 13.57
C LEU A 79 -1.39 -9.64 14.94
N LEU A 80 -0.63 -9.54 16.04
CA LEU A 80 -1.18 -9.45 17.39
C LEU A 80 -1.48 -8.00 17.76
N TRP A 81 -0.52 -7.10 17.50
CA TRP A 81 -0.66 -5.65 17.61
C TRP A 81 0.42 -4.95 16.78
N ARG A 82 0.21 -3.66 16.49
CA ARG A 82 1.24 -2.75 15.94
C ARG A 82 0.99 -1.31 16.36
N HIS A 83 2.08 -0.54 16.38
CA HIS A 83 2.10 0.92 16.51
C HIS A 83 2.70 1.51 15.25
N VAL A 84 1.98 2.48 14.66
CA VAL A 84 2.36 3.15 13.41
C VAL A 84 2.64 4.61 13.75
N ASP A 85 3.91 4.99 13.76
CA ASP A 85 4.32 6.36 14.13
C ASP A 85 4.15 7.33 12.94
N LYS A 86 4.71 8.54 13.05
CA LYS A 86 4.85 9.51 11.97
C LYS A 86 5.66 8.95 10.80
N VAL A 87 5.39 9.47 9.60
CA VAL A 87 6.21 9.27 8.40
C VAL A 87 7.39 10.25 8.42
N GLY A 88 8.57 9.80 8.00
CA GLY A 88 9.78 10.63 7.93
C GLY A 88 10.68 10.52 9.17
N PRO A 89 11.72 11.37 9.28
CA PRO A 89 12.81 11.17 10.23
C PRO A 89 12.36 11.27 11.70
N GLU A 90 11.29 12.01 12.02
CA GLU A 90 10.78 12.12 13.39
C GLU A 90 10.32 10.79 14.01
N GLY A 91 9.92 9.82 13.18
CA GLY A 91 9.46 8.50 13.62
C GLY A 91 10.44 7.36 13.33
N THR A 92 11.62 7.66 12.77
CA THR A 92 12.60 6.62 12.41
C THR A 92 13.09 5.91 13.66
N ILE A 93 13.00 4.58 13.66
CA ILE A 93 13.42 3.72 14.77
C ILE A 93 14.93 3.50 14.61
N ASP A 94 15.72 4.12 15.48
CA ASP A 94 17.18 4.11 15.40
C ASP A 94 17.76 2.80 15.96
N ILE A 95 17.12 2.23 16.99
CA ILE A 95 17.44 0.91 17.54
C ILE A 95 16.20 0.29 18.21
N LEU A 96 16.12 -1.04 18.21
CA LEU A 96 15.21 -1.86 19.02
C LEU A 96 16.04 -2.83 19.86
N VAL A 97 15.85 -2.85 21.18
CA VAL A 97 16.50 -3.80 22.10
C VAL A 97 15.44 -4.35 23.06
N LEU A 98 15.50 -5.65 23.38
CA LEU A 98 14.50 -6.32 24.24
C LEU A 98 15.14 -6.97 25.46
N HIS A 99 14.52 -6.80 26.63
CA HIS A 99 14.91 -7.50 27.85
C HIS A 99 13.68 -7.89 28.67
N GLY A 100 13.53 -9.18 28.97
CA GLY A 100 12.41 -9.69 29.74
C GLY A 100 11.08 -9.44 29.04
N GLN A 101 10.30 -8.48 29.55
CA GLN A 101 9.01 -8.08 28.98
C GLN A 101 9.01 -6.64 28.42
N ASP A 102 10.12 -5.91 28.56
CA ASP A 102 10.29 -4.55 28.05
C ASP A 102 10.93 -4.56 26.66
N ALA A 103 10.27 -3.90 25.70
CA ALA A 103 10.84 -3.56 24.41
C ALA A 103 11.26 -2.09 24.40
N LEU A 104 12.57 -1.85 24.43
CA LEU A 104 13.17 -0.53 24.40
C LEU A 104 13.42 -0.10 22.95
N MET A 105 13.02 1.13 22.59
CA MET A 105 13.38 1.75 21.31
C MET A 105 13.88 3.18 21.48
N VAL A 106 14.87 3.54 20.66
CA VAL A 106 15.23 4.94 20.40
C VAL A 106 14.62 5.36 19.07
N VAL A 107 14.02 6.54 19.03
CA VAL A 107 13.26 7.04 17.88
C VAL A 107 13.59 8.51 17.59
N GLY A 108 13.64 8.85 16.30
CA GLY A 108 13.72 10.21 15.83
C GLY A 108 15.14 10.77 15.74
N GLY A 109 16.13 9.95 15.39
CA GLY A 109 17.55 10.34 15.38
C GLY A 109 18.13 10.50 16.79
N GLY A 110 17.57 9.80 17.79
CA GLY A 110 17.93 9.94 19.19
C GLY A 110 17.05 10.89 20.01
N ARG A 111 15.90 11.37 19.51
CA ARG A 111 15.09 12.36 20.22
C ARG A 111 14.18 11.78 21.31
N LEU A 112 13.67 10.57 21.12
CA LEU A 112 12.76 9.90 22.05
C LEU A 112 13.31 8.53 22.47
N LEU A 113 13.17 8.20 23.75
CA LEU A 113 13.40 6.87 24.32
C LEU A 113 12.05 6.33 24.79
N ARG A 114 11.69 5.10 24.40
CA ARG A 114 10.42 4.47 24.77
C ARG A 114 10.65 3.07 25.30
N SER A 115 9.92 2.68 26.34
CA SER A 115 9.72 1.26 26.70
C SER A 115 8.27 0.85 26.43
N TRP A 116 8.08 -0.35 25.89
CA TRP A 116 6.78 -0.94 25.60
C TRP A 116 6.64 -2.32 26.23
N ASP A 117 5.46 -2.63 26.79
CA ASP A 117 5.13 -3.99 27.23
C ASP A 117 4.91 -4.90 26.02
N THR A 118 5.78 -5.90 25.90
CA THR A 118 5.72 -6.99 24.92
C THR A 118 4.45 -7.86 25.02
N ASN A 119 3.67 -7.77 26.08
CA ASN A 119 2.42 -8.53 26.24
C ASN A 119 1.23 -7.82 25.61
N MET A 120 0.81 -6.69 26.16
CA MET A 120 -0.36 -5.94 25.70
C MET A 120 -0.05 -5.05 24.48
N GLY A 121 1.23 -4.78 24.20
CA GLY A 121 1.63 -3.71 23.29
C GLY A 121 1.39 -2.33 23.91
N GLY A 122 1.35 -2.21 25.24
CA GLY A 122 1.22 -0.92 25.92
C GLY A 122 2.53 -0.13 25.85
N LEU A 123 2.44 1.20 25.85
CA LEU A 123 3.60 2.05 26.14
C LEU A 123 3.78 2.10 27.67
N ASN A 124 4.93 1.66 28.17
CA ASN A 124 5.25 1.71 29.60
C ASN A 124 5.65 3.13 30.01
N TRP A 125 6.49 3.78 29.21
CA TRP A 125 6.88 5.18 29.35
C TRP A 125 7.53 5.72 28.07
N GLU A 126 7.52 7.04 27.90
CA GLU A 126 8.29 7.79 26.90
C GLU A 126 9.10 8.88 27.61
N ALA A 127 10.38 9.01 27.27
CA ALA A 127 11.27 10.07 27.73
C ALA A 127 11.83 10.85 26.54
N VAL A 128 11.81 12.17 26.64
CA VAL A 128 12.45 13.05 25.64
C VAL A 128 13.93 13.19 26.00
N LEU A 129 14.80 12.86 25.05
CA LEU A 129 16.25 12.97 25.20
C LEU A 129 16.78 14.27 24.56
N ASP A 130 17.94 14.75 24.99
CA ASP A 130 18.54 16.01 24.50
C ASP A 130 18.85 16.06 22.99
N THR A 131 19.08 17.24 22.46
CA THR A 131 19.40 17.43 21.03
C THR A 131 20.81 16.96 20.70
N GLY A 132 20.93 15.90 19.89
CA GLY A 132 22.20 15.40 19.38
C GLY A 132 21.99 14.09 18.62
N SER A 133 22.86 13.81 17.64
CA SER A 133 22.80 12.57 16.86
C SER A 133 23.00 11.36 17.76
N PHE A 134 22.06 10.42 17.71
CA PHE A 134 22.24 9.06 18.23
C PHE A 134 23.48 8.39 17.63
N GLN A 135 24.15 7.53 18.42
CA GLN A 135 25.24 6.67 17.98
C GLN A 135 24.99 5.22 18.42
N ALA A 136 24.76 4.98 19.72
CA ALA A 136 24.48 3.63 20.24
C ALA A 136 23.61 3.68 21.50
N ALA A 137 22.97 2.56 21.85
CA ALA A 137 22.40 2.34 23.17
C ALA A 137 22.57 0.89 23.60
N CYS A 138 22.74 0.65 24.90
CA CYS A 138 22.81 -0.68 25.47
C CYS A 138 22.08 -0.77 26.81
N PHE A 139 21.63 -1.99 27.13
CA PHE A 139 21.14 -2.30 28.47
C PHE A 139 22.32 -2.39 29.44
N VAL A 140 22.14 -1.83 30.64
CA VAL A 140 23.12 -1.84 31.71
C VAL A 140 22.55 -2.55 32.93
N ALA A 141 23.30 -3.52 33.42
CA ALA A 141 22.90 -4.38 34.52
C ALA A 141 23.82 -4.24 35.72
N ILE A 142 23.23 -4.43 36.90
CA ILE A 142 23.92 -4.41 38.19
C ILE A 142 23.44 -5.66 38.95
N GLN A 143 24.37 -6.51 39.38
CA GLN A 143 24.08 -7.76 40.10
C GLN A 143 23.16 -8.73 39.31
N ASP A 144 23.54 -9.06 38.07
CA ASP A 144 22.78 -9.88 37.09
C ASP A 144 21.34 -9.39 36.78
N THR A 145 21.00 -8.15 37.15
CA THR A 145 19.69 -7.52 36.88
C THR A 145 19.83 -6.26 36.03
N VAL A 146 19.19 -6.21 34.86
CA VAL A 146 19.11 -4.98 34.04
C VAL A 146 18.27 -3.95 34.78
N LYS A 147 18.85 -2.77 35.03
CA LYS A 147 18.20 -1.68 35.78
C LYS A 147 18.26 -0.34 35.03
N HIS A 148 19.24 -0.18 34.15
CA HIS A 148 19.48 1.07 33.45
C HIS A 148 19.66 0.84 31.94
N VAL A 149 19.58 1.94 31.20
CA VAL A 149 19.86 2.05 29.76
C VAL A 149 20.90 3.14 29.59
N ALA A 150 22.03 2.83 28.95
CA ALA A 150 22.97 3.84 28.50
C ALA A 150 22.61 4.24 27.06
N VAL A 151 22.55 5.55 26.79
CA VAL A 151 22.33 6.12 25.45
C VAL A 151 23.49 7.03 25.11
N LEU A 152 24.18 6.72 24.01
CA LEU A 152 25.30 7.49 23.48
C LEU A 152 24.86 8.36 22.31
N LYS A 153 25.25 9.62 22.37
CA LYS A 153 25.14 10.61 21.30
C LYS A 153 26.52 11.18 21.01
N LYS A 154 26.68 11.84 19.86
CA LYS A 154 27.99 12.39 19.42
C LYS A 154 28.73 13.18 20.52
N ALA A 155 28.02 13.97 21.33
CA ALA A 155 28.62 14.89 22.31
C ALA A 155 28.34 14.54 23.80
N ALA A 156 27.48 13.57 24.09
CA ALA A 156 27.08 13.24 25.47
C ALA A 156 26.64 11.77 25.61
N ILE A 157 26.80 11.23 26.81
CA ILE A 157 26.24 9.95 27.24
C ILE A 157 25.24 10.18 28.38
N SER A 158 24.05 9.59 28.29
CA SER A 158 23.04 9.63 29.37
C SER A 158 22.68 8.23 29.87
N LEU A 159 22.42 8.12 31.17
CA LEU A 159 21.98 6.89 31.82
C LEU A 159 20.55 7.05 32.33
N HIS A 160 19.66 6.16 31.92
CA HIS A 160 18.21 6.21 32.24
C HIS A 160 17.78 4.97 33.03
N TYR A 161 16.81 5.11 33.92
CA TYR A 161 16.18 3.99 34.62
C TYR A 161 15.22 3.22 33.71
N LEU A 162 15.36 1.89 33.62
CA LEU A 162 14.51 1.07 32.75
C LEU A 162 13.02 1.05 33.19
N THR A 163 12.75 1.26 34.48
CA THR A 163 11.39 1.17 35.05
C THR A 163 10.50 2.37 34.76
N ASN A 164 11.07 3.54 34.43
CA ASN A 164 10.31 4.79 34.28
C ASN A 164 10.89 5.80 33.27
N GLY A 165 12.03 5.50 32.63
CA GLY A 165 12.68 6.36 31.64
C GLY A 165 13.38 7.61 32.20
N HIS A 166 13.26 7.90 33.50
CA HIS A 166 13.90 9.06 34.08
C HIS A 166 15.42 8.95 33.95
N GLN A 167 16.03 10.06 33.55
CA GLN A 167 17.47 10.24 33.50
C GLN A 167 18.02 10.20 34.93
N LYS A 168 19.05 9.37 35.16
CA LYS A 168 19.83 9.35 36.40
C LYS A 168 20.91 10.42 36.36
N TRP A 169 21.71 10.42 35.29
CA TRP A 169 22.74 11.41 34.99
C TRP A 169 22.91 11.56 33.47
N VAL A 170 23.54 12.65 33.05
CA VAL A 170 24.02 12.88 31.68
C VAL A 170 25.36 13.58 31.76
N GLU A 171 26.34 13.12 30.99
CA GLU A 171 27.69 13.68 30.98
C GLU A 171 28.16 13.98 29.57
N ASN A 172 28.94 15.06 29.44
CA ASN A 172 29.50 15.50 28.17
C ASN A 172 30.75 14.69 27.84
N LEU A 173 30.88 14.27 26.58
CA LEU A 173 32.02 13.49 26.12
C LEU A 173 33.23 14.42 25.86
N PRO A 174 34.40 14.16 26.48
CA PRO A 174 35.63 14.91 26.21
C PRO A 174 35.96 14.97 24.72
N ASP A 175 36.52 16.09 24.25
CA ASP A 175 37.07 16.23 22.90
C ASP A 175 36.12 15.82 21.74
N SER A 176 34.79 15.87 21.95
CA SER A 176 33.76 15.33 21.03
C SER A 176 33.58 16.10 19.70
N ASP A 177 34.32 17.19 19.50
CA ASP A 177 34.51 17.80 18.17
C ASP A 177 35.52 17.01 17.30
N THR A 178 36.48 16.31 17.91
CA THR A 178 37.53 15.53 17.22
C THR A 178 37.37 14.01 17.38
N VAL A 179 36.94 13.53 18.55
CA VAL A 179 36.75 12.10 18.84
C VAL A 179 35.34 11.67 18.42
N GLN A 180 35.26 10.66 17.55
CA GLN A 180 33.99 10.07 17.10
C GLN A 180 33.60 8.91 18.02
N TYR A 181 32.79 9.20 19.03
CA TYR A 181 32.24 8.19 19.94
C TYR A 181 31.12 7.38 19.28
N GLN A 182 31.34 6.07 19.14
CA GLN A 182 30.50 5.21 18.30
C GLN A 182 29.86 4.03 19.05
N ALA A 183 30.52 3.50 20.10
CA ALA A 183 30.04 2.30 20.80
C ALA A 183 30.03 2.44 22.33
N VAL A 184 29.11 1.72 22.97
CA VAL A 184 29.02 1.58 24.44
C VAL A 184 29.06 0.11 24.81
N TYR A 185 29.80 -0.23 25.86
CA TYR A 185 29.93 -1.58 26.39
C TYR A 185 29.64 -1.62 27.91
N SER A 186 28.95 -2.67 28.33
CA SER A 186 28.67 -3.02 29.72
C SER A 186 28.97 -4.50 29.93
N GLY A 187 29.90 -4.83 30.83
CA GLY A 187 30.22 -6.21 31.22
C GLY A 187 29.32 -6.78 32.33
N GLY A 188 28.44 -5.97 32.93
CA GLY A 188 27.70 -6.30 34.17
C GLY A 188 28.38 -5.82 35.46
N GLU A 189 29.44 -5.03 35.35
CA GLU A 189 30.19 -4.41 36.44
C GLU A 189 29.61 -3.04 36.84
N VAL A 190 30.31 -2.29 37.70
CA VAL A 190 29.90 -0.96 38.19
C VAL A 190 30.31 0.18 37.22
N GLU A 191 30.97 -0.16 36.10
CA GLU A 191 31.50 0.78 35.11
C GLU A 191 30.81 0.58 33.74
N VAL A 192 30.59 1.68 33.01
CA VAL A 192 30.19 1.67 31.59
C VAL A 192 31.30 2.23 30.73
N TYR A 193 31.64 1.50 29.67
CA TYR A 193 32.73 1.83 28.77
C TYR A 193 32.21 2.48 27.49
N VAL A 194 32.75 3.64 27.14
CA VAL A 194 32.47 4.34 25.87
C VAL A 194 33.72 4.28 25.00
N LEU A 195 33.53 3.87 23.74
CA LEU A 195 34.58 3.75 22.74
C LEU A 195 34.39 4.82 21.66
N GLY A 196 35.44 5.60 21.41
CA GLY A 196 35.49 6.57 20.32
C GLY A 196 36.81 6.56 19.59
N VAL A 197 36.83 7.00 18.34
CA VAL A 197 38.02 6.98 17.48
C VAL A 197 38.29 8.34 16.87
N VAL A 198 39.57 8.71 16.79
CA VAL A 198 40.06 9.75 15.88
C VAL A 198 40.59 9.02 14.64
N PRO A 199 39.88 9.06 13.49
CA PRO A 199 40.19 8.19 12.35
C PRO A 199 41.64 8.32 11.87
N ASN A 200 42.30 7.18 11.71
CA ASN A 200 43.72 7.05 11.36
C ASN A 200 44.69 7.68 12.38
N SER A 201 44.29 7.79 13.65
CA SER A 201 45.17 8.28 14.74
C SER A 201 45.11 7.36 15.98
N HIS A 202 44.01 7.36 16.71
CA HIS A 202 43.93 6.67 18.00
C HIS A 202 42.49 6.30 18.42
N LEU A 203 42.39 5.28 19.26
CA LEU A 203 41.17 4.90 19.97
C LEU A 203 41.16 5.52 21.36
N THR A 204 40.08 6.23 21.71
CA THR A 204 39.81 6.76 23.04
C THR A 204 38.83 5.83 23.76
N ILE A 205 39.18 5.41 24.98
CA ILE A 205 38.36 4.57 25.85
C ILE A 205 38.07 5.35 27.14
N ILE A 206 36.80 5.44 27.53
CA ILE A 206 36.38 6.13 28.76
C ILE A 206 35.48 5.21 29.59
N ALA A 207 35.80 5.04 30.87
CA ALA A 207 34.98 4.32 31.85
C ALA A 207 34.24 5.31 32.76
N TYR A 208 32.91 5.25 32.76
CA TYR A 208 32.01 6.08 33.54
C TYR A 208 31.46 5.31 34.75
N SER A 209 31.35 5.98 35.91
CA SER A 209 30.72 5.43 37.10
C SER A 209 29.21 5.28 36.93
N LEU A 210 28.67 4.08 37.21
CA LEU A 210 27.22 3.87 37.21
C LEU A 210 26.50 4.56 38.37
N GLU A 211 27.20 4.96 39.43
CA GLU A 211 26.59 5.64 40.57
C GLU A 211 26.30 7.10 40.19
N ASP A 212 27.35 7.90 39.94
CA ASP A 212 27.25 9.35 39.83
C ASP A 212 27.59 9.93 38.45
N GLY A 213 28.07 9.11 37.50
CA GLY A 213 28.47 9.55 36.16
C GLY A 213 29.91 10.04 36.05
N GLU A 214 30.68 10.14 37.13
CA GLU A 214 32.08 10.58 37.06
C GLU A 214 32.94 9.67 36.17
N ILE A 215 33.89 10.27 35.44
CA ILE A 215 34.89 9.55 34.63
C ILE A 215 35.93 8.92 35.56
N ILE A 216 35.89 7.59 35.69
CA ILE A 216 36.83 6.82 36.51
C ILE A 216 38.18 6.68 35.77
N LYS A 217 38.13 6.43 34.46
CA LYS A 217 39.31 6.16 33.61
C LYS A 217 39.10 6.79 32.25
N GLN A 218 40.09 7.53 31.74
CA GLN A 218 40.18 7.94 30.33
C GLN A 218 41.54 7.49 29.79
N ARG A 219 41.54 6.87 28.61
CA ARG A 219 42.74 6.33 27.94
C ARG A 219 42.70 6.63 26.45
N SER A 220 43.89 6.76 25.86
CA SER A 220 44.09 6.85 24.41
C SER A 220 45.12 5.81 24.00
N VAL A 221 44.85 5.06 22.92
CA VAL A 221 45.70 3.99 22.38
C VAL A 221 45.92 4.24 20.90
N GLU A 222 47.18 4.31 20.47
CA GLU A 222 47.53 4.58 19.07
C GLU A 222 46.98 3.49 18.13
N ALA A 223 46.25 3.94 17.10
CA ALA A 223 45.52 3.08 16.16
C ALA A 223 45.48 3.72 14.76
N PRO A 224 46.64 3.97 14.12
CA PRO A 224 46.71 4.68 12.83
C PRO A 224 46.07 3.91 11.65
N TRP A 225 45.77 2.63 11.83
CA TRP A 225 45.06 1.75 10.90
C TRP A 225 43.53 1.76 11.11
N LEU A 226 43.03 2.27 12.24
CA LEU A 226 41.61 2.23 12.58
C LEU A 226 40.88 3.48 12.09
N SER A 227 39.84 3.28 11.29
CA SER A 227 39.01 4.36 10.72
C SER A 227 37.63 4.48 11.38
N SER A 228 37.06 3.38 11.85
CA SER A 228 35.76 3.31 12.53
C SER A 228 35.74 2.10 13.47
N VAL A 229 35.13 2.26 14.65
CA VAL A 229 34.91 1.18 15.62
C VAL A 229 33.70 0.34 15.21
N GLU A 230 32.60 1.00 14.83
CA GLU A 230 31.30 0.36 14.54
C GLU A 230 31.37 -0.69 13.42
N SER A 231 32.13 -0.41 12.36
CA SER A 231 32.24 -1.30 11.19
C SER A 231 33.30 -2.40 11.33
N SER A 232 34.19 -2.29 12.30
CA SER A 232 35.48 -3.01 12.25
C SER A 232 35.93 -3.60 13.60
N CYS A 233 35.22 -3.32 14.70
CA CYS A 233 35.55 -3.82 16.03
C CYS A 233 34.32 -4.39 16.76
N VAL A 234 34.52 -5.43 17.57
CA VAL A 234 33.51 -6.01 18.47
C VAL A 234 34.14 -6.36 19.82
N VAL A 235 33.32 -6.46 20.88
CA VAL A 235 33.79 -6.93 22.20
C VAL A 235 33.51 -8.44 22.33
N ILE A 236 34.51 -9.20 22.77
CA ILE A 236 34.54 -10.67 22.83
C ILE A 236 35.05 -11.11 24.21
N GLY A 237 34.57 -12.26 24.70
CA GLY A 237 35.03 -12.86 25.95
C GLY A 237 34.96 -11.89 27.14
N GLN A 238 35.98 -11.91 27.99
CA GLN A 238 36.12 -11.02 29.16
C GLN A 238 36.57 -9.62 28.75
N GLY A 239 35.67 -8.86 28.11
CA GLY A 239 35.89 -7.43 27.82
C GLY A 239 37.05 -7.13 26.87
N VAL A 240 37.40 -8.06 25.97
CA VAL A 240 38.44 -7.83 24.96
C VAL A 240 37.81 -7.18 23.73
N LEU A 241 38.24 -5.96 23.40
CA LEU A 241 37.95 -5.36 22.10
C LEU A 241 38.82 -6.07 21.06
N MET A 242 38.21 -6.58 20.01
CA MET A 242 38.94 -7.10 18.86
C MET A 242 38.48 -6.40 17.59
N CYS A 243 39.45 -5.90 16.83
CA CYS A 243 39.26 -5.19 15.59
C CYS A 243 39.90 -5.95 14.42
N VAL A 244 39.42 -5.72 13.20
CA VAL A 244 40.05 -6.22 11.97
C VAL A 244 40.54 -5.06 11.09
N ASP A 245 41.78 -5.15 10.62
CA ASP A 245 42.31 -4.24 9.61
C ASP A 245 42.19 -4.86 8.20
N PRO A 246 41.39 -4.28 7.29
CA PRO A 246 41.26 -4.78 5.92
C PRO A 246 42.52 -4.57 5.06
N ALA A 247 43.47 -3.71 5.47
CA ALA A 247 44.69 -3.42 4.71
C ALA A 247 45.81 -4.43 5.00
N THR A 248 46.08 -4.77 6.27
CA THR A 248 47.09 -5.79 6.64
C THR A 248 46.55 -7.20 6.79
N LEU A 249 45.22 -7.38 6.81
CA LEU A 249 44.54 -8.65 7.13
C LEU A 249 45.03 -9.26 8.46
N ALA A 250 45.11 -8.39 9.48
CA ALA A 250 45.38 -8.76 10.85
C ALA A 250 44.18 -8.49 11.75
N LEU A 251 44.02 -9.32 12.79
CA LEU A 251 43.17 -9.01 13.93
C LEU A 251 44.01 -8.32 14.99
N TYR A 252 43.47 -7.28 15.61
CA TYR A 252 44.11 -6.56 16.71
C TYR A 252 43.27 -6.73 17.97
N THR A 253 43.84 -7.29 19.05
CA THR A 253 43.15 -7.42 20.35
C THR A 253 43.64 -6.39 21.37
N LEU A 254 42.70 -5.92 22.19
CA LEU A 254 42.92 -4.92 23.25
C LEU A 254 42.00 -5.21 24.45
N PRO A 255 42.51 -5.61 25.62
CA PRO A 255 41.69 -5.79 26.81
C PRO A 255 41.22 -4.44 27.36
N ILE A 256 39.91 -4.16 27.32
CA ILE A 256 39.33 -2.87 27.72
C ILE A 256 39.54 -2.63 29.23
N GLN A 257 39.38 -3.69 30.03
CA GLN A 257 39.36 -3.67 31.50
C GLN A 257 40.75 -3.73 32.17
N ALA A 258 41.84 -3.98 31.42
CA ALA A 258 43.19 -4.13 31.99
C ALA A 258 43.65 -2.87 32.76
N GLU A 259 44.47 -3.00 33.80
CA GLU A 259 44.93 -1.85 34.61
C GLU A 259 46.12 -1.11 33.98
N GLU A 260 47.07 -1.84 33.40
CA GLU A 260 48.23 -1.28 32.67
C GLU A 260 47.81 -0.66 31.32
N ALA A 261 48.69 0.15 30.72
CA ALA A 261 48.46 0.78 29.42
C ALA A 261 48.63 -0.26 28.28
N PRO A 262 47.55 -0.77 27.66
CA PRO A 262 47.66 -1.89 26.74
C PRO A 262 47.89 -1.38 25.32
N GLN A 263 48.90 -1.93 24.66
CA GLN A 263 49.07 -1.77 23.21
C GLN A 263 48.19 -2.81 22.48
N PHE A 264 47.76 -2.49 21.25
CA PHE A 264 47.06 -3.44 20.39
C PHE A 264 47.97 -4.60 20.01
N ASN A 265 47.63 -5.82 20.43
CA ASN A 265 48.37 -7.02 20.05
C ASN A 265 47.91 -7.52 18.67
N GLN A 266 48.84 -7.58 17.71
CA GLN A 266 48.58 -7.97 16.33
C GLN A 266 48.62 -9.49 16.13
N ILE A 267 47.54 -10.04 15.58
CA ILE A 267 47.37 -11.46 15.25
C ILE A 267 47.26 -11.57 13.72
N LEU A 268 48.33 -12.03 13.08
CA LEU A 268 48.41 -12.22 11.63
C LEU A 268 47.66 -13.50 11.20
N LEU A 269 46.56 -13.33 10.47
CA LEU A 269 45.70 -14.43 9.98
C LEU A 269 46.46 -15.45 9.10
N GLN A 270 47.57 -15.03 8.48
CA GLN A 270 48.43 -15.87 7.65
C GLN A 270 49.41 -16.77 8.44
N VAL A 271 49.65 -16.46 9.74
CA VAL A 271 50.72 -17.05 10.56
C VAL A 271 50.16 -17.88 11.73
N THR A 272 48.93 -17.59 12.17
CA THR A 272 48.21 -18.44 13.13
C THR A 272 48.12 -19.90 12.66
N PRO A 273 48.23 -20.91 13.55
CA PRO A 273 48.14 -22.34 13.21
C PRO A 273 46.70 -22.79 12.96
N VAL A 274 45.93 -21.98 12.24
CA VAL A 274 44.55 -22.20 11.85
C VAL A 274 44.52 -23.01 10.56
N GLN A 275 43.83 -24.15 10.61
CA GLN A 275 43.50 -24.96 9.44
C GLN A 275 41.98 -24.90 9.21
N PRO A 276 41.50 -24.60 7.99
CA PRO A 276 42.25 -24.20 6.79
C PRO A 276 42.78 -22.76 6.86
N ARG A 277 43.59 -22.35 5.86
CA ARG A 277 44.06 -20.95 5.74
C ARG A 277 42.90 -19.98 5.54
N LEU A 278 43.00 -18.82 6.19
CA LEU A 278 42.03 -17.74 6.11
C LEU A 278 42.42 -16.79 4.98
N GLU A 279 41.79 -16.93 3.82
CA GLU A 279 41.99 -16.07 2.64
C GLU A 279 40.76 -15.17 2.44
N VAL A 280 40.98 -13.87 2.22
CA VAL A 280 39.91 -12.87 2.05
C VAL A 280 39.57 -12.70 0.56
N SER A 281 38.27 -12.60 0.27
CA SER A 281 37.77 -12.38 -1.08
C SER A 281 38.21 -11.03 -1.65
N LEU A 282 38.63 -11.02 -2.93
CA LEU A 282 39.13 -9.81 -3.60
C LEU A 282 38.14 -8.64 -3.51
N GLY A 283 38.54 -7.56 -2.83
CA GLY A 283 37.73 -6.36 -2.64
C GLY A 283 36.69 -6.42 -1.50
N PHE A 284 36.65 -7.50 -0.73
CA PHE A 284 35.78 -7.62 0.45
C PHE A 284 36.46 -7.04 1.70
N GLN A 285 35.71 -6.29 2.51
CA GLN A 285 36.15 -5.85 3.84
C GLN A 285 35.69 -6.88 4.88
N PRO A 286 36.60 -7.51 5.66
CA PRO A 286 36.20 -8.49 6.66
C PRO A 286 35.31 -7.90 7.75
N VAL A 287 34.33 -8.68 8.22
CA VAL A 287 33.38 -8.26 9.27
C VAL A 287 33.51 -9.21 10.46
N LEU A 288 33.52 -8.66 11.67
CA LEU A 288 33.49 -9.40 12.93
C LEU A 288 32.09 -9.39 13.54
N VAL A 289 31.65 -10.52 14.08
CA VAL A 289 30.37 -10.65 14.79
C VAL A 289 30.57 -11.44 16.08
N SER A 290 30.34 -10.80 17.23
CA SER A 290 30.30 -11.45 18.54
C SER A 290 28.86 -11.57 19.06
N SER A 291 28.67 -12.21 20.22
CA SER A 291 27.36 -12.39 20.85
C SER A 291 27.45 -12.16 22.35
N GLN A 292 26.47 -11.44 22.91
CA GLN A 292 26.32 -11.20 24.35
C GLN A 292 24.89 -11.60 24.77
N PRO A 293 24.63 -12.88 25.13
CA PRO A 293 23.27 -13.37 25.41
C PRO A 293 22.58 -12.73 26.62
N HIS A 294 23.33 -12.08 27.51
CA HIS A 294 22.80 -11.35 28.67
C HIS A 294 23.62 -10.07 28.93
N PRO A 295 23.02 -8.87 29.00
CA PRO A 295 23.75 -7.61 29.19
C PRO A 295 24.53 -7.49 30.52
N ALA A 296 24.28 -8.40 31.46
CA ALA A 296 24.97 -8.47 32.75
C ALA A 296 26.14 -9.47 32.79
N ARG A 297 26.49 -10.04 31.64
CA ARG A 297 27.55 -11.04 31.50
C ARG A 297 28.44 -10.63 30.34
N SER A 298 29.71 -11.02 30.41
CA SER A 298 30.65 -10.75 29.31
C SER A 298 30.18 -11.45 28.01
N PRO A 299 30.54 -10.92 26.82
CA PRO A 299 30.34 -11.62 25.56
C PRO A 299 30.95 -13.03 25.55
N ILE A 300 30.48 -13.89 24.65
CA ILE A 300 31.02 -15.25 24.47
C ILE A 300 32.46 -15.14 23.91
N SER A 301 33.31 -16.12 24.23
CA SER A 301 34.64 -16.33 23.63
C SER A 301 34.60 -16.72 22.15
N GLU A 302 33.51 -17.30 21.67
CA GLU A 302 33.31 -17.66 20.27
C GLU A 302 32.71 -16.49 19.47
N PHE A 303 33.24 -16.28 18.27
CA PHE A 303 32.85 -15.20 17.37
C PHE A 303 32.96 -15.65 15.91
N PHE A 304 32.28 -14.93 15.02
CA PHE A 304 32.42 -15.11 13.58
C PHE A 304 33.32 -14.06 12.97
N LEU A 305 34.13 -14.50 12.00
CA LEU A 305 34.87 -13.66 11.06
C LEU A 305 34.35 -13.96 9.65
N GLN A 306 33.80 -12.96 8.98
CA GLN A 306 33.41 -13.03 7.58
C GLN A 306 34.60 -12.62 6.70
N LEU A 307 34.99 -13.48 5.76
CA LEU A 307 36.14 -13.29 4.85
C LEU A 307 35.70 -13.04 3.39
N GLY A 308 34.41 -13.24 3.09
CA GLY A 308 33.81 -12.97 1.80
C GLY A 308 32.28 -12.92 1.91
N PRO A 309 31.55 -12.61 0.83
CA PRO A 309 30.09 -12.60 0.85
C PRO A 309 29.51 -13.95 1.30
N ASP A 310 30.10 -15.05 0.84
CA ASP A 310 29.71 -16.41 1.20
C ASP A 310 30.61 -17.00 2.32
N HIS A 311 31.87 -16.59 2.43
CA HIS A 311 32.88 -17.25 3.29
C HIS A 311 32.88 -16.72 4.73
N HIS A 312 32.57 -17.61 5.68
CA HIS A 312 32.49 -17.31 7.11
C HIS A 312 33.29 -18.32 7.94
N VAL A 313 33.90 -17.91 9.05
CA VAL A 313 34.67 -18.79 9.94
C VAL A 313 34.26 -18.56 11.39
N LEU A 314 34.00 -19.64 12.12
CA LEU A 314 33.80 -19.64 13.57
C LEU A 314 35.15 -19.82 14.27
N LEU A 315 35.52 -18.80 15.05
CA LEU A 315 36.76 -18.70 15.79
C LEU A 315 36.44 -18.60 17.29
N GLN A 316 37.42 -18.93 18.13
CA GLN A 316 37.33 -18.84 19.59
C GLN A 316 38.56 -18.12 20.13
N LEU A 317 38.34 -17.12 20.96
CA LEU A 317 39.38 -16.47 21.75
C LEU A 317 39.67 -17.33 22.98
N ASN A 318 40.91 -17.77 23.14
CA ASN A 318 41.32 -18.54 24.31
C ASN A 318 41.38 -17.66 25.57
N ALA A 319 41.42 -18.30 26.75
CA ALA A 319 41.49 -17.63 28.05
C ALA A 319 42.69 -16.67 28.20
N ASP A 320 43.76 -16.85 27.40
CA ASP A 320 44.93 -15.97 27.38
C ASP A 320 44.65 -14.58 26.78
N GLY A 321 43.50 -14.36 26.12
CA GLY A 321 43.12 -13.10 25.48
C GLY A 321 43.89 -12.73 24.19
N TYR A 322 44.96 -13.46 23.85
CA TYR A 322 45.85 -13.18 22.71
C TYR A 322 45.98 -14.32 21.70
N THR A 323 45.44 -15.51 21.98
CA THR A 323 45.50 -16.66 21.06
C THR A 323 44.10 -17.04 20.58
N ILE A 324 43.98 -17.31 19.28
CA ILE A 324 42.71 -17.62 18.61
C ILE A 324 42.79 -19.05 18.05
N ALA A 325 41.78 -19.88 18.37
CA ALA A 325 41.57 -21.18 17.77
C ALA A 325 40.47 -21.11 16.70
N ALA A 326 40.63 -21.82 15.59
CA ALA A 326 39.55 -22.01 14.63
C ALA A 326 38.74 -23.25 14.98
N LEU A 327 37.43 -23.07 15.20
CA LEU A 327 36.53 -24.17 15.51
C LEU A 327 35.91 -24.75 14.25
N ARG A 328 35.58 -23.92 13.26
CA ARG A 328 35.06 -24.37 11.96
C ARG A 328 35.12 -23.30 10.87
N ASP A 329 35.60 -23.70 9.69
CA ASP A 329 35.39 -22.96 8.44
C ASP A 329 34.04 -23.33 7.79
N PHE A 330 33.38 -22.35 7.19
CA PHE A 330 32.15 -22.46 6.41
C PHE A 330 32.41 -21.90 5.00
N GLN A 331 32.98 -22.76 4.15
CA GLN A 331 32.99 -22.59 2.68
C GLN A 331 31.70 -23.23 2.12
N PRO A 332 30.70 -22.46 1.68
CA PRO A 332 29.35 -22.97 1.54
C PRO A 332 29.05 -23.55 0.15
N ALA A 333 28.87 -24.86 0.10
CA ALA A 333 28.19 -25.54 -1.01
C ALA A 333 26.66 -25.69 -0.79
N PHE A 334 26.15 -25.24 0.36
CA PHE A 334 24.77 -25.45 0.82
C PHE A 334 24.20 -24.20 1.50
N LEU A 335 22.88 -24.03 1.39
CA LEU A 335 22.12 -22.92 1.99
C LEU A 335 22.27 -22.81 3.52
N VAL A 336 22.63 -23.89 4.22
CA VAL A 336 22.68 -23.96 5.69
C VAL A 336 23.76 -24.93 6.17
N SER A 337 24.49 -24.56 7.22
CA SER A 337 25.48 -25.39 7.90
C SER A 337 25.45 -25.17 9.41
N PHE A 338 25.44 -26.26 10.18
CA PHE A 338 25.36 -26.26 11.65
C PHE A 338 26.64 -26.75 12.30
N ALA A 339 27.14 -26.03 13.30
CA ALA A 339 28.22 -26.47 14.17
C ALA A 339 27.79 -26.38 15.64
N THR A 340 27.80 -27.50 16.34
CA THR A 340 27.70 -27.54 17.80
C THR A 340 29.11 -27.47 18.38
N THR A 341 29.42 -26.42 19.14
CA THR A 341 30.65 -26.34 19.93
C THR A 341 30.38 -26.81 21.37
N GLY A 342 31.40 -26.80 22.24
CA GLY A 342 31.30 -27.38 23.58
C GLY A 342 30.19 -26.77 24.43
N GLU A 343 29.42 -27.61 25.13
CA GLU A 343 28.33 -27.22 26.04
C GLU A 343 27.27 -26.25 25.47
N LYS A 344 26.52 -26.75 24.46
CA LYS A 344 25.19 -26.25 24.01
C LYS A 344 25.19 -25.02 23.09
N THR A 345 26.34 -24.48 22.72
CA THR A 345 26.47 -23.45 21.68
C THR A 345 26.20 -24.02 20.28
N VAL A 346 25.19 -23.47 19.60
CA VAL A 346 24.82 -23.86 18.22
C VAL A 346 25.12 -22.71 17.26
N ALA A 347 26.23 -22.82 16.55
CA ALA A 347 26.59 -21.90 15.48
C ALA A 347 25.87 -22.29 14.18
N VAL A 348 25.32 -21.29 13.49
CA VAL A 348 24.56 -21.45 12.24
C VAL A 348 25.12 -20.50 11.20
N VAL A 349 25.56 -21.02 10.06
CA VAL A 349 25.89 -20.22 8.88
C VAL A 349 24.91 -20.58 7.77
N MET A 350 24.37 -19.57 7.11
CA MET A 350 23.56 -19.70 5.90
C MET A 350 24.13 -18.79 4.82
N THR A 351 23.99 -19.17 3.55
CA THR A 351 24.23 -18.28 2.41
C THR A 351 22.89 -17.78 1.88
N PRO A 352 22.43 -16.60 2.33
CA PRO A 352 21.20 -16.03 1.81
C PRO A 352 21.48 -15.40 0.43
N LYS A 353 20.67 -15.73 -0.58
CA LYS A 353 20.42 -14.82 -1.74
C LYS A 353 19.50 -13.65 -1.37
N ASN A 354 19.36 -13.40 -0.07
CA ASN A 354 18.33 -12.62 0.60
C ASN A 354 19.05 -11.65 1.55
N GLU A 355 18.41 -10.57 1.98
CA GLU A 355 19.14 -9.48 2.65
C GLU A 355 19.45 -9.78 4.12
N THR A 356 18.48 -10.27 4.89
CA THR A 356 18.64 -10.47 6.34
C THR A 356 17.97 -11.76 6.81
N LEU A 357 18.47 -12.28 7.94
CA LEU A 357 18.08 -13.58 8.47
C LEU A 357 18.15 -13.58 10.00
N TYR A 358 17.12 -14.10 10.65
CA TYR A 358 17.01 -14.14 12.11
C TYR A 358 16.64 -15.55 12.59
N VAL A 359 17.42 -16.09 13.53
CA VAL A 359 17.28 -17.47 14.04
C VAL A 359 16.69 -17.48 15.45
N HIS A 360 15.78 -18.41 15.72
CA HIS A 360 15.26 -18.72 17.04
C HIS A 360 15.48 -20.21 17.34
N ALA A 361 16.45 -20.51 18.20
CA ALA A 361 16.67 -21.86 18.71
C ALA A 361 15.82 -22.09 19.97
N PHE A 362 15.27 -23.31 20.11
CA PHE A 362 14.48 -23.71 21.28
C PHE A 362 14.71 -25.18 21.62
N LEU A 363 14.53 -25.55 22.90
CA LEU A 363 14.70 -26.92 23.36
C LEU A 363 13.40 -27.73 23.20
N LYS A 364 13.52 -28.97 22.71
CA LYS A 364 12.43 -29.95 22.73
C LYS A 364 12.27 -30.55 24.12
N LYS A 365 11.17 -31.29 24.31
CA LYS A 365 10.97 -32.17 25.48
C LYS A 365 11.98 -33.31 25.57
N ASP A 366 12.67 -33.58 24.46
CA ASP A 366 13.64 -34.66 24.29
C ASP A 366 15.09 -34.13 24.37
N ASP A 367 15.29 -32.98 25.04
CA ASP A 367 16.52 -32.18 25.21
C ASP A 367 17.31 -31.80 23.93
N SER A 368 16.84 -32.21 22.76
CA SER A 368 17.37 -31.81 21.46
C SER A 368 16.96 -30.38 21.10
N VAL A 369 17.88 -29.64 20.48
CA VAL A 369 17.63 -28.28 19.97
C VAL A 369 16.91 -28.35 18.62
N ASP A 370 15.83 -27.59 18.48
CA ASP A 370 15.20 -27.24 17.20
C ASP A 370 15.47 -25.76 16.88
N TYR A 371 15.15 -25.33 15.67
CA TYR A 371 15.15 -23.90 15.34
C TYR A 371 14.04 -23.52 14.37
N ARG A 372 13.69 -22.24 14.42
CA ARG A 372 12.94 -21.53 13.38
C ARG A 372 13.78 -20.39 12.84
N VAL A 373 13.53 -20.01 11.59
CA VAL A 373 14.24 -18.92 10.92
C VAL A 373 13.25 -18.00 10.23
N LEU A 374 13.38 -16.70 10.47
CA LEU A 374 12.77 -15.65 9.67
C LEU A 374 13.76 -15.21 8.61
N VAL A 375 13.36 -15.30 7.34
CA VAL A 375 14.18 -14.92 6.17
C VAL A 375 13.48 -13.78 5.44
N GLN A 376 14.24 -12.73 5.12
CA GLN A 376 13.75 -11.54 4.43
C GLN A 376 14.42 -11.41 3.07
N THR A 377 13.63 -11.55 2.00
CA THR A 377 14.10 -11.47 0.61
C THR A 377 14.25 -10.01 0.15
N GLN A 378 15.04 -9.81 -0.90
CA GLN A 378 15.22 -8.51 -1.57
C GLN A 378 13.88 -7.90 -2.04
N ASP A 379 12.92 -8.73 -2.44
CA ASP A 379 11.59 -8.32 -2.89
C ASP A 379 10.58 -8.13 -1.73
N HIS A 380 11.10 -7.91 -0.51
CA HIS A 380 10.39 -7.63 0.75
C HIS A 380 9.38 -8.72 1.17
N ALA A 381 9.62 -9.99 0.84
CA ALA A 381 8.85 -11.11 1.39
C ALA A 381 9.49 -11.62 2.69
N LEU A 382 8.67 -11.79 3.74
CA LEU A 382 9.07 -12.42 5.00
C LEU A 382 8.62 -13.88 4.98
N THR A 383 9.56 -14.82 5.00
CA THR A 383 9.27 -16.26 5.04
C THR A 383 9.75 -16.87 6.35
N PHE A 384 8.88 -17.62 7.01
CA PHE A 384 9.19 -18.28 8.28
C PHE A 384 9.31 -19.79 8.08
N ILE A 385 10.46 -20.34 8.48
CA ILE A 385 10.87 -21.72 8.19
C ILE A 385 11.14 -22.46 9.52
N GLN A 386 10.66 -23.69 9.65
CA GLN A 386 10.98 -24.60 10.76
C GLN A 386 11.74 -25.83 10.23
N GLN A 387 12.54 -26.49 11.07
CA GLN A 387 13.13 -27.79 10.70
C GLN A 387 12.05 -28.81 10.26
N PRO A 388 12.36 -29.67 9.26
CA PRO A 388 13.57 -29.75 8.45
C PRO A 388 13.43 -28.98 7.12
N GLY A 389 13.19 -27.66 7.17
CA GLY A 389 13.04 -26.81 5.97
C GLY A 389 11.58 -26.59 5.54
N ARG A 390 10.61 -26.85 6.42
CA ARG A 390 9.19 -26.58 6.16
C ARG A 390 8.91 -25.09 6.29
N VAL A 391 8.42 -24.45 5.23
CA VAL A 391 7.79 -23.13 5.33
C VAL A 391 6.52 -23.24 6.18
N VAL A 392 6.43 -22.40 7.22
CA VAL A 392 5.26 -22.30 8.11
C VAL A 392 4.29 -21.28 7.55
N TRP A 393 4.79 -20.11 7.16
CA TRP A 393 4.06 -19.03 6.51
C TRP A 393 4.99 -18.14 5.69
N THR A 394 4.43 -17.41 4.72
CA THR A 394 5.09 -16.33 3.96
C THR A 394 4.18 -15.12 3.93
N ARG A 395 4.73 -13.93 4.20
CA ARG A 395 4.06 -12.63 4.11
C ARG A 395 4.71 -11.76 3.04
N GLU A 396 3.89 -10.99 2.32
CA GLU A 396 4.29 -10.18 1.18
C GLU A 396 4.29 -8.68 1.53
N GLU A 397 5.25 -8.26 2.35
CA GLU A 397 5.32 -6.90 2.91
C GLU A 397 5.65 -5.81 1.87
N ALA A 398 6.01 -6.19 0.65
CA ALA A 398 6.06 -5.27 -0.50
C ALA A 398 4.75 -4.50 -0.72
N LEU A 399 3.60 -5.10 -0.38
CA LEU A 399 2.27 -4.48 -0.49
C LEU A 399 2.02 -3.34 0.52
N ALA A 400 2.93 -3.11 1.47
CA ALA A 400 2.96 -1.90 2.31
C ALA A 400 3.30 -0.60 1.54
N ASP A 401 3.70 -0.69 0.27
CA ASP A 401 4.08 0.46 -0.56
C ASP A 401 3.62 0.31 -2.02
N VAL A 402 2.30 0.25 -2.23
CA VAL A 402 1.67 0.29 -3.56
C VAL A 402 1.76 1.71 -4.14
N VAL A 403 2.31 1.83 -5.35
CA VAL A 403 2.48 3.10 -6.08
C VAL A 403 1.36 3.34 -7.08
N THR A 404 0.92 2.29 -7.79
CA THR A 404 -0.15 2.37 -8.78
C THR A 404 -0.91 1.05 -8.84
N MET A 405 -2.21 1.11 -9.14
CA MET A 405 -3.03 -0.06 -9.39
C MET A 405 -4.06 0.17 -10.50
N GLU A 406 -4.53 -0.90 -11.12
CA GLU A 406 -5.67 -0.92 -12.05
C GLU A 406 -6.58 -2.12 -11.75
N MET A 407 -7.87 -2.00 -12.04
CA MET A 407 -8.79 -3.15 -12.07
C MET A 407 -9.05 -3.60 -13.51
N VAL A 408 -8.75 -4.86 -13.79
CA VAL A 408 -8.97 -5.50 -15.08
C VAL A 408 -10.11 -6.52 -14.94
N ASP A 409 -11.09 -6.44 -15.85
CA ASP A 409 -12.18 -7.41 -15.94
C ASP A 409 -11.65 -8.84 -16.11
N LEU A 410 -12.31 -9.82 -15.50
CA LEU A 410 -11.97 -11.23 -15.64
C LEU A 410 -12.25 -11.76 -17.07
N PRO A 411 -11.66 -12.91 -17.48
CA PRO A 411 -11.94 -13.50 -18.78
C PRO A 411 -13.40 -13.96 -18.90
N LEU A 412 -13.91 -13.93 -20.13
CA LEU A 412 -15.26 -14.39 -20.46
C LEU A 412 -15.47 -15.85 -20.07
N THR A 413 -16.70 -16.21 -19.71
CA THR A 413 -17.08 -17.62 -19.52
C THR A 413 -17.09 -18.36 -20.86
N GLY A 414 -16.98 -19.69 -20.86
CA GLY A 414 -16.97 -20.49 -22.10
C GLY A 414 -18.19 -20.26 -22.98
N THR A 415 -19.37 -20.08 -22.39
CA THR A 415 -20.62 -19.77 -23.11
C THR A 415 -20.63 -18.35 -23.68
N GLN A 416 -20.02 -17.37 -23.01
CA GLN A 416 -19.84 -16.01 -23.56
C GLN A 416 -18.85 -16.00 -24.74
N ALA A 417 -17.76 -16.79 -24.65
CA ALA A 417 -16.81 -16.94 -25.75
C ALA A 417 -17.41 -17.66 -26.98
N GLU A 418 -18.30 -18.65 -26.77
CA GLU A 418 -19.08 -19.25 -27.86
C GLU A 418 -20.04 -18.24 -28.53
N LEU A 419 -20.68 -17.36 -27.76
CA LEU A 419 -21.54 -16.28 -28.29
C LEU A 419 -20.74 -15.24 -29.08
N GLU A 420 -19.57 -14.80 -28.61
CA GLU A 420 -18.67 -13.95 -29.42
C GLU A 420 -18.23 -14.69 -30.69
N GLY A 421 -17.97 -15.99 -30.59
CA GLY A 421 -17.72 -16.88 -31.72
C GLY A 421 -18.86 -16.97 -32.73
N GLU A 422 -20.13 -16.92 -32.29
CA GLU A 422 -21.33 -16.91 -33.14
C GLU A 422 -21.38 -15.65 -34.01
N PHE A 423 -21.17 -14.46 -33.44
CA PHE A 423 -21.38 -13.18 -34.13
C PHE A 423 -20.11 -12.57 -34.76
N GLY A 424 -18.92 -12.79 -34.18
CA GLY A 424 -17.70 -12.06 -34.55
C GLY A 424 -17.10 -12.40 -35.93
N LYS A 425 -17.38 -13.59 -36.48
CA LYS A 425 -16.90 -13.99 -37.81
C LYS A 425 -17.95 -13.71 -38.89
N LYS A 426 -17.68 -12.71 -39.75
CA LYS A 426 -18.40 -12.50 -41.02
C LYS A 426 -18.42 -13.80 -41.81
N ALA A 427 -19.62 -14.33 -42.07
CA ALA A 427 -19.81 -15.52 -42.90
C ALA A 427 -20.27 -15.09 -44.29
N ASP A 428 -19.85 -15.82 -45.33
CA ASP A 428 -20.19 -15.53 -46.72
C ASP A 428 -21.65 -15.90 -47.02
N GLY A 429 -22.55 -15.00 -46.66
CA GLY A 429 -24.00 -15.08 -46.93
C GLY A 429 -24.86 -15.41 -45.72
N LEU A 430 -26.17 -15.20 -45.89
CA LEU A 430 -27.17 -15.36 -44.82
C LEU A 430 -27.37 -16.81 -44.39
N PHE A 431 -27.31 -17.78 -45.32
CA PHE A 431 -27.58 -19.18 -45.00
C PHE A 431 -26.50 -19.82 -44.11
N PRO A 432 -25.18 -19.65 -44.36
CA PRO A 432 -24.14 -20.07 -43.40
C PRO A 432 -24.28 -19.41 -42.02
N MET A 433 -24.70 -18.14 -41.96
CA MET A 433 -24.94 -17.45 -40.68
C MET A 433 -26.08 -18.09 -39.88
N VAL A 434 -27.21 -18.41 -40.53
CA VAL A 434 -28.33 -19.12 -39.88
C VAL A 434 -27.93 -20.53 -39.44
N LEU A 435 -27.20 -21.28 -40.28
CA LEU A 435 -26.74 -22.62 -39.95
C LEU A 435 -25.78 -22.62 -38.74
N LYS A 436 -24.85 -21.66 -38.69
CA LYS A 436 -23.91 -21.45 -37.58
C LYS A 436 -24.62 -21.10 -36.28
N ARG A 437 -25.63 -20.23 -36.33
CA ARG A 437 -26.51 -19.90 -35.19
C ARG A 437 -27.25 -21.13 -34.68
N LEU A 438 -27.83 -21.92 -35.58
CA LEU A 438 -28.51 -23.17 -35.19
C LEU A 438 -27.54 -24.18 -34.57
N SER A 439 -26.31 -24.32 -35.08
CA SER A 439 -25.32 -25.21 -34.44
C SER A 439 -24.88 -24.72 -33.05
N SER A 440 -24.66 -23.41 -32.87
CA SER A 440 -24.37 -22.78 -31.57
C SER A 440 -25.50 -23.07 -30.56
N GLN A 441 -26.75 -22.82 -30.95
CA GLN A 441 -27.92 -23.07 -30.12
C GLN A 441 -28.13 -24.56 -29.78
N VAL A 442 -27.78 -25.48 -30.68
CA VAL A 442 -27.80 -26.93 -30.40
C VAL A 442 -26.69 -27.35 -29.43
N ILE A 443 -25.49 -26.78 -29.53
CA ILE A 443 -24.39 -27.01 -28.58
C ILE A 443 -24.78 -26.53 -27.17
N LEU A 444 -25.30 -25.30 -27.06
CA LEU A 444 -25.80 -24.74 -25.80
C LEU A 444 -26.95 -25.58 -25.21
N LEU A 445 -27.86 -26.09 -26.03
CA LEU A 445 -28.93 -27.00 -25.60
C LEU A 445 -28.39 -28.35 -25.09
N GLN A 446 -27.39 -28.93 -25.77
CA GLN A 446 -26.73 -30.15 -25.32
C GLN A 446 -26.00 -29.95 -23.97
N ALA A 447 -25.29 -28.83 -23.81
CA ALA A 447 -24.65 -28.46 -22.56
C ALA A 447 -25.66 -28.25 -21.42
N TRP A 448 -26.79 -27.59 -21.68
CA TRP A 448 -27.87 -27.40 -20.71
C TRP A 448 -28.55 -28.71 -20.29
N LEU A 449 -28.82 -29.62 -21.24
CA LEU A 449 -29.35 -30.96 -20.95
C LEU A 449 -28.37 -31.80 -20.13
N ALA A 450 -27.07 -31.75 -20.45
CA ALA A 450 -26.03 -32.41 -19.67
C ALA A 450 -25.92 -31.83 -18.25
N HIS A 451 -26.04 -30.51 -18.09
CA HIS A 451 -26.05 -29.84 -16.80
C HIS A 451 -27.28 -30.21 -15.95
N LEU A 452 -28.47 -30.28 -16.54
CA LEU A 452 -29.68 -30.79 -15.86
C LEU A 452 -29.52 -32.25 -15.40
N TRP A 453 -28.95 -33.10 -16.25
CA TRP A 453 -28.70 -34.50 -15.89
C TRP A 453 -27.68 -34.61 -14.75
N LYS A 454 -26.63 -33.78 -14.77
CA LYS A 454 -25.66 -33.66 -13.67
C LYS A 454 -26.34 -33.22 -12.37
N LEU A 455 -27.13 -32.14 -12.38
CA LEU A 455 -27.88 -31.66 -11.21
C LEU A 455 -28.81 -32.75 -10.64
N PHE A 456 -29.54 -33.48 -11.49
CA PHE A 456 -30.42 -34.57 -11.06
C PHE A 456 -29.65 -35.77 -10.45
N TYR A 457 -28.41 -36.00 -10.92
CA TYR A 457 -27.52 -37.02 -10.38
C TYR A 457 -26.85 -36.60 -9.07
N GLU A 458 -26.48 -35.32 -8.93
CA GLU A 458 -25.88 -34.75 -7.72
C GLU A 458 -26.93 -34.57 -6.59
N ALA A 459 -28.16 -34.19 -6.92
CA ALA A 459 -29.30 -34.17 -5.99
C ALA A 459 -29.68 -35.56 -5.44
N ARG A 460 -29.15 -36.66 -6.03
CA ARG A 460 -29.27 -38.03 -5.52
C ARG A 460 -28.13 -38.47 -4.59
N LYS A 461 -27.10 -37.64 -4.39
CA LYS A 461 -26.03 -37.90 -3.42
C LYS A 461 -26.30 -37.16 -2.10
N PRO A 462 -25.94 -37.73 -0.94
CA PRO A 462 -25.95 -36.98 0.31
C PRO A 462 -24.93 -35.82 0.23
N HIS A 463 -25.26 -34.68 0.85
CA HIS A 463 -24.44 -33.47 0.82
C HIS A 463 -23.08 -33.67 1.54
N GLY A 464 -22.04 -33.96 0.77
CA GLY A 464 -20.66 -33.69 1.16
C GLY A 464 -20.29 -32.25 0.77
N GLN A 465 -19.66 -31.49 1.67
CA GLN A 465 -19.18 -30.15 1.36
C GLN A 465 -17.99 -30.18 0.39
N VAL A 466 -18.28 -30.15 -0.91
CA VAL A 466 -17.25 -29.90 -1.93
C VAL A 466 -16.88 -28.42 -1.87
N LYS A 467 -15.76 -28.11 -1.22
CA LYS A 467 -15.09 -26.82 -1.42
C LYS A 467 -14.50 -26.82 -2.83
N ASN A 468 -15.09 -26.05 -3.74
CA ASN A 468 -14.45 -25.74 -5.01
C ASN A 468 -13.25 -24.82 -4.72
N GLU A 469 -12.04 -25.35 -4.82
CA GLU A 469 -10.83 -24.53 -4.76
C GLU A 469 -10.77 -23.64 -6.01
N VAL A 470 -10.67 -22.33 -5.80
CA VAL A 470 -10.64 -21.35 -6.90
C VAL A 470 -9.26 -21.37 -7.53
N THR A 471 -9.14 -21.96 -8.72
CA THR A 471 -7.90 -21.98 -9.49
C THR A 471 -7.87 -20.85 -10.51
N ILE A 472 -6.67 -20.35 -10.81
CA ILE A 472 -6.47 -19.25 -11.78
C ILE A 472 -7.07 -19.59 -13.16
N GLU A 473 -7.08 -20.88 -13.52
CA GLU A 473 -7.58 -21.40 -14.81
C GLU A 473 -9.12 -21.56 -14.85
N THR A 474 -9.81 -21.53 -13.70
CA THR A 474 -11.29 -21.59 -13.63
C THR A 474 -11.92 -20.22 -13.35
N LEU A 475 -11.11 -19.22 -13.02
CA LEU A 475 -11.54 -17.85 -12.72
C LEU A 475 -12.10 -17.17 -13.98
N SER A 476 -13.37 -16.77 -13.94
CA SER A 476 -14.09 -16.13 -15.05
C SER A 476 -15.08 -15.08 -14.55
N ARG A 477 -15.48 -14.17 -15.44
CA ARG A 477 -16.31 -12.99 -15.15
C ARG A 477 -17.71 -13.38 -14.67
N ASP A 478 -18.14 -12.77 -13.56
CA ASP A 478 -19.51 -12.84 -13.07
C ASP A 478 -20.46 -11.95 -13.90
N GLU A 479 -21.76 -12.26 -13.87
CA GLU A 479 -22.79 -11.57 -14.65
C GLU A 479 -22.80 -10.04 -14.45
N PHE A 480 -22.53 -9.59 -13.22
CA PHE A 480 -22.51 -8.18 -12.83
C PHE A 480 -21.11 -7.54 -12.85
N ASN A 481 -20.06 -8.28 -13.23
CA ASN A 481 -18.66 -7.83 -13.27
C ASN A 481 -18.20 -7.19 -11.93
N LEU A 482 -18.65 -7.77 -10.82
CA LEU A 482 -18.35 -7.39 -9.44
C LEU A 482 -17.07 -8.07 -8.90
N GLN A 483 -16.50 -9.02 -9.64
CA GLN A 483 -15.23 -9.66 -9.36
C GLN A 483 -14.23 -9.34 -10.48
N LYS A 484 -13.10 -8.71 -10.12
CA LYS A 484 -12.07 -8.21 -11.05
C LYS A 484 -10.67 -8.60 -10.58
N MET A 485 -9.74 -8.66 -11.53
CA MET A 485 -8.31 -8.80 -11.23
C MET A 485 -7.75 -7.42 -10.88
N MET A 486 -7.31 -7.23 -9.64
CA MET A 486 -6.57 -6.04 -9.24
C MET A 486 -5.10 -6.26 -9.58
N VAL A 487 -4.55 -5.41 -10.43
CA VAL A 487 -3.14 -5.41 -10.79
C VAL A 487 -2.46 -4.29 -10.02
N MET A 488 -1.64 -4.64 -9.02
CA MET A 488 -0.95 -3.70 -8.15
C MET A 488 0.56 -3.71 -8.42
N VAL A 489 1.19 -2.54 -8.37
CA VAL A 489 2.64 -2.35 -8.55
C VAL A 489 3.22 -1.65 -7.32
N THR A 490 4.25 -2.25 -6.72
CA THR A 490 4.91 -1.75 -5.51
C THR A 490 6.16 -0.93 -5.84
N ALA A 491 6.57 -0.06 -4.90
CA ALA A 491 7.81 0.72 -5.03
C ALA A 491 9.06 -0.16 -5.19
N SER A 492 9.04 -1.39 -4.67
CA SER A 492 10.10 -2.40 -4.83
C SER A 492 10.11 -3.09 -6.20
N GLY A 493 9.35 -2.62 -7.20
CA GLY A 493 9.34 -3.22 -8.54
C GLY A 493 8.60 -4.56 -8.64
N LYS A 494 7.79 -4.91 -7.63
CA LYS A 494 7.00 -6.15 -7.61
C LYS A 494 5.57 -5.89 -8.08
N LEU A 495 5.07 -6.77 -8.93
CA LEU A 495 3.71 -6.77 -9.46
C LEU A 495 2.93 -7.93 -8.82
N PHE A 496 1.67 -7.65 -8.47
CA PHE A 496 0.74 -8.64 -7.92
C PHE A 496 -0.58 -8.61 -8.70
N GLY A 497 -1.08 -9.80 -9.04
CA GLY A 497 -2.47 -10.00 -9.44
C GLY A 497 -3.25 -10.56 -8.26
N ILE A 498 -4.22 -9.79 -7.79
CA ILE A 498 -5.01 -10.10 -6.59
C ILE A 498 -6.49 -10.16 -6.98
N ASP A 499 -7.21 -11.19 -6.54
CA ASP A 499 -8.65 -11.29 -6.71
C ASP A 499 -9.38 -10.23 -5.88
N SER A 500 -10.20 -9.39 -6.51
CA SER A 500 -10.93 -8.34 -5.79
C SER A 500 -11.95 -8.88 -4.78
N LYS A 501 -12.41 -10.13 -4.90
CA LYS A 501 -13.46 -10.69 -4.03
C LYS A 501 -12.91 -11.32 -2.75
N SER A 502 -11.75 -11.98 -2.82
CA SER A 502 -11.13 -12.69 -1.69
C SER A 502 -9.86 -12.04 -1.15
N GLY A 503 -9.28 -11.07 -1.86
CA GLY A 503 -7.95 -10.55 -1.58
C GLY A 503 -6.82 -11.56 -1.80
N SER A 504 -7.10 -12.75 -2.37
CA SER A 504 -6.05 -13.75 -2.59
C SER A 504 -5.09 -13.34 -3.70
N ILE A 505 -3.79 -13.48 -3.45
CA ILE A 505 -2.73 -13.26 -4.44
C ILE A 505 -2.73 -14.46 -5.40
N LEU A 506 -3.17 -14.24 -6.63
CA LEU A 506 -3.26 -15.26 -7.67
C LEU A 506 -1.93 -15.41 -8.42
N TRP A 507 -1.25 -14.30 -8.70
CA TRP A 507 0.09 -14.31 -9.30
C TRP A 507 0.96 -13.18 -8.77
N LYS A 508 2.27 -13.36 -8.83
CA LYS A 508 3.28 -12.35 -8.50
C LYS A 508 4.44 -12.39 -9.49
N HIS A 509 4.99 -11.23 -9.83
CA HIS A 509 6.13 -11.09 -10.74
C HIS A 509 7.05 -9.98 -10.21
N TYR A 510 8.35 -10.28 -10.09
CA TYR A 510 9.35 -9.32 -9.63
C TYR A 510 10.16 -8.80 -10.83
N LEU A 511 10.47 -7.51 -10.84
CA LEU A 511 11.33 -6.87 -11.83
C LEU A 511 12.67 -6.49 -11.19
N GLU A 512 13.73 -7.12 -11.69
CA GLU A 512 15.10 -6.86 -11.24
C GLU A 512 15.59 -5.47 -11.68
N ASN A 513 16.54 -4.89 -10.93
CA ASN A 513 17.21 -3.62 -11.22
C ASN A 513 16.31 -2.38 -11.28
N VAL A 514 15.18 -2.39 -10.57
CA VAL A 514 14.30 -1.22 -10.40
C VAL A 514 14.83 -0.30 -9.29
N GLN A 515 15.03 0.97 -9.59
CA GLN A 515 15.52 1.96 -8.62
C GLN A 515 14.42 2.37 -7.62
N PRO A 516 14.74 2.60 -6.33
CA PRO A 516 13.73 3.01 -5.32
C PRO A 516 12.99 4.31 -5.64
N ASN A 517 13.61 5.19 -6.42
CA ASN A 517 13.05 6.47 -6.87
C ASN A 517 12.18 6.38 -8.15
N ALA A 518 12.00 5.18 -8.72
CA ALA A 518 11.34 5.01 -10.01
C ALA A 518 9.86 5.45 -10.00
N VAL A 519 9.44 6.10 -11.08
CA VAL A 519 8.06 6.52 -11.32
C VAL A 519 7.36 5.49 -12.21
N PHE A 520 6.30 4.88 -11.68
CA PHE A 520 5.53 3.83 -12.34
C PHE A 520 4.24 4.42 -12.93
N LYS A 521 3.86 3.98 -14.14
CA LYS A 521 2.54 4.23 -14.72
C LYS A 521 2.02 2.97 -15.40
N LEU A 522 1.00 2.36 -14.81
CA LEU A 522 0.32 1.20 -15.36
C LEU A 522 -0.73 1.65 -16.40
N ILE A 523 -0.84 0.92 -17.51
CA ILE A 523 -1.69 1.29 -18.66
C ILE A 523 -2.37 0.03 -19.23
N VAL A 524 -3.70 -0.02 -19.18
CA VAL A 524 -4.50 -1.10 -19.77
C VAL A 524 -4.69 -0.85 -21.28
N GLN A 525 -4.01 -1.64 -22.13
CA GLN A 525 -4.11 -1.48 -23.59
C GLN A 525 -5.22 -2.34 -24.22
N ARG A 526 -5.46 -3.55 -23.71
CA ARG A 526 -6.52 -4.47 -24.18
C ARG A 526 -7.11 -5.22 -22.98
N THR A 527 -8.43 -5.16 -22.85
CA THR A 527 -9.21 -5.87 -21.83
C THR A 527 -9.46 -7.33 -22.26
N THR A 528 -10.24 -8.08 -21.47
CA THR A 528 -10.64 -9.47 -21.76
C THR A 528 -11.81 -9.61 -22.74
N ALA A 529 -12.37 -8.50 -23.23
CA ALA A 529 -13.65 -8.45 -23.96
C ALA A 529 -13.57 -8.77 -25.47
N HIS A 530 -12.45 -9.34 -25.94
CA HIS A 530 -12.18 -9.57 -27.37
C HIS A 530 -11.59 -10.96 -27.62
N PHE A 531 -12.40 -12.01 -27.54
CA PHE A 531 -11.94 -13.38 -27.80
C PHE A 531 -11.61 -13.56 -29.29
N PRO A 532 -10.42 -14.08 -29.67
CA PRO A 532 -9.48 -14.86 -28.85
C PRO A 532 -8.21 -14.08 -28.40
N HIS A 533 -8.17 -12.75 -28.49
CA HIS A 533 -6.96 -11.98 -28.20
C HIS A 533 -6.73 -11.89 -26.67
N PRO A 534 -5.52 -12.21 -26.15
CA PRO A 534 -5.26 -12.18 -24.71
C PRO A 534 -5.23 -10.73 -24.18
N PRO A 535 -5.69 -10.47 -22.94
CA PRO A 535 -5.62 -9.14 -22.34
C PRO A 535 -4.16 -8.68 -22.19
N GLN A 536 -3.93 -7.36 -22.28
CA GLN A 536 -2.59 -6.77 -22.30
C GLN A 536 -2.55 -5.48 -21.48
N CYS A 537 -1.63 -5.46 -20.52
CA CYS A 537 -1.23 -4.27 -19.79
C CYS A 537 0.23 -3.94 -20.10
N THR A 538 0.55 -2.64 -20.07
CA THR A 538 1.90 -2.11 -20.21
C THR A 538 2.21 -1.26 -19.00
N LEU A 539 3.27 -1.62 -18.28
CA LEU A 539 3.85 -0.81 -17.22
C LEU A 539 5.00 0.02 -17.81
N LEU A 540 4.87 1.34 -17.76
CA LEU A 540 5.95 2.28 -18.00
C LEU A 540 6.67 2.49 -16.67
N ILE A 541 7.97 2.20 -16.62
CA ILE A 541 8.84 2.49 -15.49
C ILE A 541 9.81 3.57 -15.95
N LYS A 542 9.85 4.70 -15.26
CA LYS A 542 10.80 5.78 -15.51
C LYS A 542 11.73 5.91 -14.31
N ASP A 543 13.03 5.78 -14.54
CA ASP A 543 14.01 6.19 -13.55
C ASP A 543 13.99 7.72 -13.40
N LYS A 544 14.06 8.19 -12.16
CA LYS A 544 14.03 9.61 -11.83
C LYS A 544 15.41 10.26 -12.04
N ASP A 545 16.47 9.50 -11.83
CA ASP A 545 17.82 10.06 -11.70
C ASP A 545 18.55 10.07 -13.07
N THR A 546 18.40 9.03 -13.90
CA THR A 546 18.81 9.07 -15.32
C THR A 546 17.74 9.61 -16.27
N GLY A 547 16.47 9.67 -15.83
CA GLY A 547 15.32 10.07 -16.66
C GLY A 547 14.89 9.04 -17.71
N LEU A 548 15.65 7.97 -17.92
CA LEU A 548 15.36 6.90 -18.88
C LEU A 548 14.12 6.10 -18.48
N ALA A 549 13.49 5.43 -19.44
CA ALA A 549 12.29 4.63 -19.19
C ALA A 549 12.31 3.27 -19.87
N SER A 550 11.72 2.26 -19.24
CA SER A 550 11.46 0.94 -19.80
C SER A 550 9.96 0.66 -19.92
N LEU A 551 9.61 -0.24 -20.85
CA LEU A 551 8.26 -0.74 -21.05
C LEU A 551 8.21 -2.22 -20.71
N HIS A 552 7.31 -2.60 -19.79
CA HIS A 552 7.11 -3.98 -19.38
C HIS A 552 5.68 -4.39 -19.77
N VAL A 553 5.56 -5.23 -20.80
CA VAL A 553 4.27 -5.64 -21.40
C VAL A 553 3.93 -7.05 -20.94
N PHE A 554 2.75 -7.24 -20.35
CA PHE A 554 2.35 -8.49 -19.71
C PHE A 554 0.85 -8.74 -19.80
N ASN A 555 0.46 -10.01 -19.59
CA ASN A 555 -0.93 -10.41 -19.44
C ASN A 555 -1.36 -10.22 -17.97
N PRO A 556 -2.36 -9.35 -17.68
CA PRO A 556 -2.76 -9.03 -16.31
C PRO A 556 -3.47 -10.17 -15.57
N ILE A 557 -3.98 -11.20 -16.26
CA ILE A 557 -4.70 -12.31 -15.63
C ILE A 557 -3.73 -13.39 -15.12
N PHE A 558 -2.58 -13.57 -15.78
CA PHE A 558 -1.61 -14.64 -15.48
C PHE A 558 -0.22 -14.15 -15.06
N GLY A 559 0.05 -12.84 -15.06
CA GLY A 559 1.35 -12.26 -14.72
C GLY A 559 2.49 -12.53 -15.73
N ARG A 560 2.22 -13.29 -16.79
CA ARG A 560 3.23 -13.69 -17.79
C ARG A 560 3.55 -12.52 -18.72
N LYS A 561 4.84 -12.27 -18.95
CA LYS A 561 5.34 -11.32 -19.96
C LYS A 561 4.80 -11.69 -21.35
N SER A 562 4.34 -10.70 -22.10
CA SER A 562 3.80 -10.90 -23.44
C SER A 562 4.90 -11.23 -24.46
N HIS A 563 4.57 -12.01 -25.50
CA HIS A 563 5.49 -12.33 -26.60
C HIS A 563 5.85 -11.12 -27.48
N ILE A 564 5.08 -10.03 -27.40
CA ILE A 564 5.33 -8.78 -28.12
C ILE A 564 6.50 -8.05 -27.45
N ALA A 565 7.62 -7.91 -28.16
CA ALA A 565 8.73 -7.09 -27.73
C ALA A 565 8.34 -5.60 -27.78
N PRO A 566 8.43 -4.84 -26.67
CA PRO A 566 8.23 -3.39 -26.70
C PRO A 566 9.42 -2.69 -27.38
N PRO A 567 9.23 -1.46 -27.89
CA PRO A 567 10.34 -0.67 -28.43
C PRO A 567 11.34 -0.31 -27.34
N ALA A 568 12.63 -0.33 -27.69
CA ALA A 568 13.67 0.23 -26.84
C ALA A 568 13.55 1.77 -26.83
N LEU A 569 13.70 2.37 -25.64
CA LEU A 569 13.58 3.82 -25.43
C LEU A 569 14.95 4.39 -25.02
N PRO A 570 15.83 4.74 -25.98
CA PRO A 570 17.20 5.21 -25.70
C PRO A 570 17.25 6.68 -25.21
N ARG A 571 16.10 7.26 -24.85
CA ARG A 571 15.93 8.68 -24.53
C ARG A 571 14.99 8.85 -23.32
N PRO A 572 15.20 9.88 -22.49
CA PRO A 572 14.25 10.21 -21.42
C PRO A 572 12.85 10.47 -21.96
N ILE A 573 11.84 9.90 -21.33
CA ILE A 573 10.42 10.11 -21.69
C ILE A 573 9.83 11.23 -20.83
N LEU A 574 9.21 12.22 -21.48
CA LEU A 574 8.60 13.37 -20.82
C LEU A 574 7.13 13.10 -20.45
N GLN A 575 6.34 12.51 -21.35
CA GLN A 575 4.92 12.24 -21.16
C GLN A 575 4.48 10.96 -21.89
N SER A 576 3.40 10.34 -21.41
CA SER A 576 2.72 9.23 -22.08
C SER A 576 1.20 9.45 -22.14
N LEU A 577 0.61 9.20 -23.31
CA LEU A 577 -0.82 9.37 -23.61
C LEU A 577 -1.39 8.08 -24.20
N LEU A 578 -2.43 7.52 -23.58
CA LEU A 578 -3.20 6.42 -24.16
C LEU A 578 -4.32 6.99 -25.03
N LEU A 579 -4.34 6.63 -26.31
CA LEU A 579 -5.41 7.02 -27.22
C LEU A 579 -6.57 6.01 -27.17
N PRO A 580 -7.81 6.45 -27.48
CA PRO A 580 -8.93 5.55 -27.74
C PRO A 580 -8.86 4.89 -29.14
N VAL A 581 -7.82 5.18 -29.93
CA VAL A 581 -7.56 4.56 -31.25
C VAL A 581 -7.09 3.11 -31.05
N ILE A 582 -7.64 2.20 -31.86
CA ILE A 582 -7.53 0.75 -31.68
C ILE A 582 -6.92 0.12 -32.95
N ASP A 583 -5.91 -0.73 -32.77
CA ASP A 583 -5.30 -1.49 -33.87
C ASP A 583 -6.08 -2.77 -34.23
N GLN A 584 -5.68 -3.46 -35.30
CA GLN A 584 -6.29 -4.70 -35.81
C GLN A 584 -6.41 -5.80 -34.75
N ASP A 585 -5.47 -5.87 -33.80
CA ASP A 585 -5.47 -6.80 -32.65
C ASP A 585 -6.27 -6.29 -31.43
N TYR A 586 -7.13 -5.28 -31.58
CA TYR A 586 -7.91 -4.65 -30.51
C TYR A 586 -7.06 -4.03 -29.38
N ALA A 587 -5.83 -3.60 -29.67
CA ALA A 587 -4.95 -2.92 -28.72
C ALA A 587 -5.04 -1.39 -28.86
N LYS A 588 -5.23 -0.68 -27.74
CA LYS A 588 -5.18 0.79 -27.69
C LYS A 588 -3.76 1.32 -27.89
N VAL A 589 -3.64 2.36 -28.71
CA VAL A 589 -2.34 2.98 -29.06
C VAL A 589 -1.83 3.85 -27.91
N LEU A 590 -0.62 3.54 -27.43
CA LEU A 590 0.13 4.35 -26.47
C LEU A 590 1.12 5.24 -27.22
N LEU A 591 1.07 6.54 -27.00
CA LEU A 591 2.05 7.51 -27.49
C LEU A 591 2.98 7.96 -26.35
N LEU A 592 4.29 8.02 -26.63
CA LEU A 592 5.34 8.41 -25.70
C LEU A 592 6.16 9.56 -26.29
N VAL A 593 6.32 10.66 -25.56
CA VAL A 593 7.05 11.86 -25.99
C VAL A 593 8.47 11.85 -25.41
N ASP A 594 9.49 11.95 -26.26
CA ASP A 594 10.92 11.98 -25.84
C ASP A 594 11.45 13.40 -25.54
N ASP A 595 12.72 13.49 -25.12
CA ASP A 595 13.44 14.73 -24.82
C ASP A 595 13.64 15.65 -26.05
N GLN A 596 13.51 15.12 -27.27
CA GLN A 596 13.52 15.88 -28.53
C GLN A 596 12.11 16.22 -29.03
N TYR A 597 11.08 15.99 -28.22
CA TYR A 597 9.66 16.17 -28.55
C TYR A 597 9.20 15.36 -29.77
N LYS A 598 9.84 14.22 -30.04
CA LYS A 598 9.38 13.20 -30.99
C LYS A 598 8.48 12.21 -30.30
N VAL A 599 7.56 11.61 -31.06
CA VAL A 599 6.60 10.64 -30.54
C VAL A 599 6.93 9.24 -31.02
N THR A 600 7.12 8.31 -30.07
CA THR A 600 7.09 6.87 -30.36
C THR A 600 5.70 6.32 -30.08
N ALA A 601 5.17 5.51 -31.00
CA ALA A 601 3.86 4.88 -30.89
C ALA A 601 4.00 3.38 -30.58
N PHE A 602 3.15 2.85 -29.72
CA PHE A 602 3.13 1.43 -29.37
C PHE A 602 1.67 0.91 -29.23
N PRO A 603 1.22 -0.05 -30.06
CA PRO A 603 1.92 -0.67 -31.18
C PRO A 603 2.26 0.29 -32.34
N SER A 604 3.27 -0.06 -33.14
CA SER A 604 3.75 0.74 -34.28
C SER A 604 3.45 0.06 -35.63
N THR A 605 2.24 -0.49 -35.80
CA THR A 605 1.84 -1.16 -37.05
C THR A 605 1.56 -0.15 -38.17
N LYS A 606 1.61 -0.61 -39.43
CA LYS A 606 1.32 0.26 -40.60
C LYS A 606 -0.08 0.89 -40.54
N ASN A 607 -1.05 0.13 -40.00
CA ASN A 607 -2.43 0.58 -39.79
C ASN A 607 -2.50 1.74 -38.80
N VAL A 608 -1.90 1.57 -37.61
CA VAL A 608 -1.81 2.64 -36.59
C VAL A 608 -1.07 3.87 -37.13
N LEU A 609 0.02 3.69 -37.87
CA LEU A 609 0.77 4.82 -38.43
C LEU A 609 -0.05 5.61 -39.46
N GLN A 610 -0.86 4.96 -40.30
CA GLN A 610 -1.78 5.65 -41.21
C GLN A 610 -2.88 6.39 -40.43
N GLN A 611 -3.53 5.73 -39.46
CA GLN A 611 -4.57 6.37 -38.62
C GLN A 611 -4.02 7.59 -37.87
N LEU A 612 -2.78 7.52 -37.34
CA LEU A 612 -2.11 8.66 -36.73
C LEU A 612 -1.79 9.78 -37.73
N GLN A 613 -1.47 9.47 -38.98
CA GLN A 613 -1.26 10.49 -40.04
C GLN A 613 -2.55 11.18 -40.49
N GLU A 614 -3.68 10.50 -40.39
CA GLU A 614 -5.02 11.06 -40.64
C GLU A 614 -5.49 11.90 -39.43
N MET A 615 -5.23 11.46 -38.20
CA MET A 615 -5.68 12.11 -36.96
C MET A 615 -4.68 13.09 -36.31
N ALA A 616 -3.47 13.25 -36.85
CA ALA A 616 -2.38 14.01 -36.20
C ALA A 616 -2.80 15.40 -35.70
N SER A 617 -3.53 16.16 -36.53
CA SER A 617 -3.95 17.53 -36.22
C SER A 617 -4.98 17.66 -35.08
N SER A 618 -5.57 16.56 -34.60
CA SER A 618 -6.45 16.52 -33.42
C SER A 618 -5.80 15.91 -32.18
N ILE A 619 -4.53 15.48 -32.25
CA ILE A 619 -3.80 14.92 -31.12
C ILE A 619 -2.91 16.01 -30.51
N PHE A 620 -3.14 16.26 -29.21
CA PHE A 620 -2.46 17.30 -28.44
C PHE A 620 -1.81 16.70 -27.19
N PHE A 621 -0.66 17.27 -26.81
CA PHE A 621 0.10 16.94 -25.60
C PHE A 621 0.29 18.20 -24.75
N TYR A 622 0.50 18.03 -23.45
CA TYR A 622 0.80 19.14 -22.53
C TYR A 622 1.94 18.73 -21.59
N LEU A 623 3.07 19.44 -21.66
CA LEU A 623 4.24 19.19 -20.83
C LEU A 623 4.29 20.21 -19.69
N ILE A 624 4.48 19.71 -18.47
CA ILE A 624 4.50 20.51 -17.24
C ILE A 624 5.89 20.40 -16.63
N ARG A 625 6.54 21.55 -16.44
CA ARG A 625 7.84 21.69 -15.78
C ARG A 625 7.65 22.49 -14.49
N SER A 626 7.42 21.78 -13.38
CA SER A 626 7.14 22.37 -12.07
C SER A 626 8.36 23.04 -11.40
N ASP A 627 9.56 22.76 -11.90
CA ASP A 627 10.82 23.44 -11.62
C ASP A 627 10.91 24.81 -12.32
N GLN A 628 10.43 24.91 -13.56
CA GLN A 628 10.46 26.13 -14.39
C GLN A 628 9.14 26.93 -14.35
N GLY A 629 8.11 26.42 -13.65
CA GLY A 629 6.76 26.99 -13.63
C GLY A 629 6.06 26.98 -15.00
N ASN A 630 6.54 26.19 -15.95
CA ASN A 630 6.15 26.26 -17.36
C ASN A 630 5.19 25.12 -17.73
N LEU A 631 4.03 25.47 -18.27
CA LEU A 631 3.10 24.56 -18.93
C LEU A 631 3.13 24.86 -20.44
N SER A 632 3.40 23.85 -21.26
CA SER A 632 3.54 24.03 -22.71
C SER A 632 2.78 22.97 -23.50
N GLY A 633 2.00 23.41 -24.49
CA GLY A 633 1.13 22.56 -25.31
C GLY A 633 1.73 22.29 -26.69
N PHE A 634 1.56 21.07 -27.18
CA PHE A 634 2.14 20.59 -28.44
C PHE A 634 1.10 19.85 -29.29
N ARG A 635 1.13 20.04 -30.62
CA ARG A 635 0.35 19.25 -31.59
C ARG A 635 1.20 18.11 -32.15
N LEU A 636 0.59 16.97 -32.47
CA LEU A 636 1.23 15.93 -33.27
C LEU A 636 1.28 16.35 -34.76
N ARG A 637 2.41 16.09 -35.43
CA ARG A 637 2.56 16.23 -36.88
C ARG A 637 2.54 14.86 -37.57
N LYS A 638 2.32 14.85 -38.90
CA LYS A 638 2.21 13.62 -39.71
C LYS A 638 3.51 12.81 -39.82
N ASP A 639 4.65 13.39 -39.44
CA ASP A 639 5.96 12.75 -39.35
C ASP A 639 6.27 12.22 -37.93
N LEU A 640 5.30 12.27 -37.01
CA LEU A 640 5.44 11.98 -35.58
C LEU A 640 6.44 12.89 -34.82
N SER A 641 6.83 14.02 -35.42
CA SER A 641 7.33 15.16 -34.64
C SER A 641 6.18 15.85 -33.92
N THR A 642 6.49 16.74 -32.98
CA THR A 642 5.50 17.66 -32.41
C THR A 642 5.87 19.11 -32.68
N GLU A 643 4.88 19.99 -32.62
CA GLU A 643 5.04 21.44 -32.73
C GLU A 643 4.41 22.12 -31.52
N ARG A 644 5.12 23.08 -30.91
CA ARG A 644 4.62 23.82 -29.75
C ARG A 644 3.59 24.86 -30.20
N ILE A 645 2.38 24.82 -29.62
CA ILE A 645 1.27 25.73 -29.92
C ILE A 645 1.21 26.87 -28.92
N TRP A 646 1.24 26.52 -27.63
CA TRP A 646 0.97 27.43 -26.53
C TRP A 646 1.97 27.23 -25.39
N GLU A 647 2.18 28.26 -24.59
CA GLU A 647 3.08 28.28 -23.44
C GLU A 647 2.50 29.22 -22.38
N VAL A 648 2.37 28.73 -21.15
CA VAL A 648 1.88 29.45 -19.97
C VAL A 648 2.95 29.32 -18.90
N VAL A 649 3.57 30.44 -18.51
CA VAL A 649 4.63 30.49 -17.51
C VAL A 649 4.10 31.13 -16.24
N LEU A 650 4.21 30.39 -15.13
CA LEU A 650 3.86 30.84 -13.79
C LEU A 650 5.13 31.26 -13.04
N PRO A 651 5.15 32.41 -12.34
CA PRO A 651 6.38 32.93 -11.71
C PRO A 651 6.80 32.11 -10.49
N THR A 652 7.85 31.31 -10.67
CA THR A 652 8.41 30.40 -9.63
C THR A 652 8.96 31.10 -8.40
N GLU A 653 9.28 32.39 -8.49
CA GLU A 653 9.65 33.24 -7.36
C GLU A 653 8.50 33.38 -6.34
N VAL A 654 7.25 33.35 -6.81
CA VAL A 654 6.05 33.66 -6.01
C VAL A 654 5.21 32.41 -5.75
N GLN A 655 5.11 31.50 -6.72
CA GLN A 655 4.27 30.29 -6.62
C GLN A 655 4.88 29.09 -7.33
N LYS A 656 4.70 27.90 -6.75
CA LYS A 656 5.19 26.62 -7.28
C LYS A 656 4.02 25.72 -7.67
N ILE A 657 4.12 25.05 -8.81
CA ILE A 657 3.15 24.02 -9.23
C ILE A 657 3.32 22.78 -8.33
N VAL A 658 2.25 22.38 -7.66
CA VAL A 658 2.23 21.23 -6.74
C VAL A 658 1.64 20.00 -7.40
N ALA A 659 0.51 20.15 -8.10
CA ALA A 659 -0.18 19.05 -8.77
C ALA A 659 -1.03 19.52 -9.95
N VAL A 660 -1.26 18.66 -10.94
CA VAL A 660 -2.09 18.95 -12.13
C VAL A 660 -2.88 17.71 -12.53
N ASN A 661 -4.22 17.79 -12.51
CA ASN A 661 -5.10 16.69 -12.88
C ASN A 661 -6.08 17.12 -13.99
N GLY A 662 -6.12 16.35 -15.07
CA GLY A 662 -7.23 16.36 -16.03
C GLY A 662 -8.39 15.45 -15.55
N LYS A 663 -9.49 15.44 -16.31
CA LYS A 663 -10.60 14.50 -16.08
C LYS A 663 -10.19 13.07 -16.41
N ARG A 664 -10.88 12.07 -15.82
CA ARG A 664 -10.62 10.65 -16.08
C ARG A 664 -11.08 10.27 -17.50
N PRO A 665 -10.23 9.72 -18.39
CA PRO A 665 -10.62 9.43 -19.79
C PRO A 665 -11.76 8.41 -19.98
N ASN A 666 -12.06 7.61 -18.94
CA ASN A 666 -13.14 6.63 -18.92
C ASN A 666 -14.41 7.17 -18.22
N GLU A 667 -14.50 8.47 -17.94
CA GLU A 667 -15.64 9.10 -17.28
C GLU A 667 -16.74 9.47 -18.29
N HIS A 668 -17.93 8.90 -18.11
CA HIS A 668 -19.12 9.27 -18.85
C HIS A 668 -20.03 10.18 -18.00
N VAL A 669 -20.77 11.08 -18.68
CA VAL A 669 -21.66 12.08 -18.06
C VAL A 669 -23.05 11.95 -18.68
N HIS A 670 -24.00 11.40 -17.93
CA HIS A 670 -25.34 11.12 -18.44
C HIS A 670 -26.13 12.40 -18.78
N SER A 671 -26.17 13.39 -17.87
CA SER A 671 -26.90 14.63 -18.08
C SER A 671 -25.98 15.81 -18.42
N GLN A 672 -26.18 16.36 -19.61
CA GLN A 672 -25.46 17.53 -20.15
C GLN A 672 -25.90 18.86 -19.51
N GLY A 673 -27.04 18.89 -18.83
CA GLY A 673 -27.55 20.06 -18.09
C GLY A 673 -28.21 19.67 -16.77
N ARG A 674 -28.61 20.69 -16.03
CA ARG A 674 -29.37 20.57 -14.78
C ARG A 674 -30.68 21.32 -14.92
N VAL A 675 -31.79 20.68 -14.55
CA VAL A 675 -33.12 21.31 -14.58
C VAL A 675 -33.23 22.28 -13.39
N MET A 676 -33.70 23.49 -13.68
CA MET A 676 -33.94 24.57 -12.72
C MET A 676 -35.42 24.55 -12.26
N GLY A 677 -35.75 25.27 -11.18
CA GLY A 677 -37.11 25.25 -10.59
C GLY A 677 -38.20 25.69 -11.59
N ASP A 678 -37.91 26.75 -12.36
CA ASP A 678 -38.75 27.28 -13.44
C ASP A 678 -38.89 26.37 -14.67
N ARG A 679 -38.30 25.16 -14.62
CA ARG A 679 -38.19 24.16 -15.71
C ARG A 679 -37.26 24.57 -16.86
N SER A 680 -36.49 25.65 -16.71
CA SER A 680 -35.35 25.91 -17.61
C SER A 680 -34.23 24.89 -17.39
N VAL A 681 -33.23 24.88 -18.28
CA VAL A 681 -32.06 23.99 -18.18
C VAL A 681 -30.80 24.84 -18.14
N LEU A 682 -30.01 24.67 -17.09
CA LEU A 682 -28.67 25.23 -16.96
C LEU A 682 -27.65 24.19 -17.46
N TYR A 683 -27.02 24.47 -18.60
CA TYR A 683 -26.11 23.54 -19.26
C TYR A 683 -24.71 23.52 -18.62
N LYS A 684 -24.16 22.32 -18.41
CA LYS A 684 -22.83 22.11 -17.82
C LYS A 684 -21.74 22.43 -18.84
N TYR A 685 -20.65 23.08 -18.42
CA TYR A 685 -19.47 23.24 -19.27
C TYR A 685 -18.59 21.98 -19.22
N LEU A 686 -18.79 21.09 -20.18
CA LEU A 686 -18.20 19.74 -20.22
C LEU A 686 -16.96 19.65 -21.12
N ASN A 687 -16.03 20.60 -20.98
CA ASN A 687 -14.74 20.55 -21.69
C ASN A 687 -13.94 19.29 -21.27
N PRO A 688 -13.62 18.35 -22.19
CA PRO A 688 -12.87 17.13 -21.87
C PRO A 688 -11.36 17.37 -21.72
N ASN A 689 -10.85 18.47 -22.29
CA ASN A 689 -9.43 18.82 -22.32
C ASN A 689 -9.03 19.76 -21.16
N LEU A 690 -9.93 19.99 -20.20
CA LEU A 690 -9.71 20.90 -19.09
C LEU A 690 -8.74 20.29 -18.07
N LEU A 691 -7.71 21.04 -17.72
CA LEU A 691 -6.72 20.72 -16.70
C LEU A 691 -6.94 21.61 -15.48
N ALA A 692 -6.99 21.03 -14.29
CA ALA A 692 -6.95 21.76 -13.04
C ALA A 692 -5.52 21.75 -12.49
N VAL A 693 -4.91 22.93 -12.43
CA VAL A 693 -3.51 23.18 -12.04
C VAL A 693 -3.51 23.82 -10.66
N VAL A 694 -2.85 23.19 -9.69
CA VAL A 694 -2.75 23.66 -8.31
C VAL A 694 -1.36 24.19 -8.02
N THR A 695 -1.31 25.37 -7.41
CA THR A 695 -0.08 26.06 -7.00
C THR A 695 -0.12 26.46 -5.53
N GLU A 696 1.03 26.45 -4.88
CA GLU A 696 1.24 26.98 -3.53
C GLU A 696 2.29 28.10 -3.55
N SER A 697 2.09 29.12 -2.72
CA SER A 697 3.02 30.24 -2.58
C SER A 697 4.39 29.81 -2.03
N THR A 698 5.48 30.40 -2.55
CA THR A 698 6.83 30.21 -2.02
C THR A 698 6.99 30.77 -0.60
N ASP A 699 6.30 31.87 -0.30
CA ASP A 699 6.26 32.49 1.02
C ASP A 699 5.34 31.69 1.96
N ALA A 700 5.95 30.85 2.81
CA ALA A 700 5.24 30.05 3.80
C ALA A 700 4.73 30.86 5.02
N HIS A 701 4.93 32.18 5.07
CA HIS A 701 4.52 33.00 6.19
C HIS A 701 2.98 33.07 6.32
N PRO A 702 2.38 32.77 7.50
CA PRO A 702 0.92 32.59 7.64
C PRO A 702 0.01 33.74 7.15
N GLU A 703 0.49 34.98 7.21
CA GLU A 703 -0.25 36.16 6.72
C GLU A 703 -0.22 36.35 5.19
N ARG A 704 0.78 35.76 4.51
CA ARG A 704 1.10 35.99 3.09
C ARG A 704 0.89 34.76 2.21
N ALA A 705 0.95 33.56 2.81
CA ALA A 705 0.74 32.29 2.12
C ALA A 705 -0.61 32.23 1.39
N PHE A 706 -0.61 31.63 0.20
CA PHE A 706 -1.81 31.44 -0.62
C PHE A 706 -1.76 30.15 -1.44
N VAL A 707 -2.94 29.68 -1.84
CA VAL A 707 -3.14 28.57 -2.78
C VAL A 707 -3.81 29.12 -4.05
N GLY A 708 -3.20 28.90 -5.22
CA GLY A 708 -3.73 29.31 -6.51
C GLY A 708 -4.23 28.11 -7.32
N VAL A 709 -5.47 28.16 -7.82
CA VAL A 709 -6.08 27.14 -8.67
C VAL A 709 -6.36 27.75 -10.04
N PHE A 710 -5.74 27.20 -11.07
CA PHE A 710 -5.92 27.62 -12.47
C PHE A 710 -6.61 26.51 -13.25
N LEU A 711 -7.71 26.83 -13.93
CA LEU A 711 -8.38 25.92 -14.86
C LEU A 711 -7.93 26.28 -16.28
N VAL A 712 -7.17 25.40 -16.93
CA VAL A 712 -6.51 25.66 -18.21
C VAL A 712 -6.99 24.66 -19.26
N ASP A 713 -7.39 25.13 -20.44
CA ASP A 713 -7.70 24.26 -21.57
C ASP A 713 -6.40 23.70 -22.19
N GLY A 714 -6.23 22.38 -22.15
CA GLY A 714 -4.99 21.71 -22.59
C GLY A 714 -4.70 21.77 -24.09
N VAL A 715 -5.66 22.18 -24.93
CA VAL A 715 -5.50 22.29 -26.39
C VAL A 715 -5.06 23.69 -26.80
N THR A 716 -5.59 24.72 -26.14
CA THR A 716 -5.38 26.14 -26.48
C THR A 716 -4.45 26.89 -25.53
N GLY A 717 -4.23 26.38 -24.31
CA GLY A 717 -3.55 27.10 -23.24
C GLY A 717 -4.37 28.22 -22.62
N ARG A 718 -5.64 28.39 -23.00
CA ARG A 718 -6.52 29.42 -22.46
C ARG A 718 -6.82 29.12 -20.99
N ILE A 719 -6.47 30.06 -20.12
CA ILE A 719 -6.95 30.06 -18.72
C ILE A 719 -8.45 30.37 -18.77
N ILE A 720 -9.25 29.41 -18.32
CA ILE A 720 -10.71 29.46 -18.24
C ILE A 720 -11.15 30.13 -16.94
N HIS A 721 -10.42 29.87 -15.85
CA HIS A 721 -10.67 30.44 -14.53
C HIS A 721 -9.39 30.46 -13.68
N GLU A 722 -9.30 31.43 -12.77
CA GLU A 722 -8.25 31.58 -11.76
C GLU A 722 -8.92 31.89 -10.42
N ALA A 723 -8.56 31.13 -9.38
CA ALA A 723 -9.01 31.34 -8.01
C ALA A 723 -7.81 31.33 -7.06
N VAL A 724 -7.65 32.40 -6.26
CA VAL A 724 -6.53 32.57 -5.32
C VAL A 724 -7.03 32.67 -3.89
N GLN A 725 -6.83 31.59 -3.12
CA GLN A 725 -7.21 31.51 -1.71
C GLN A 725 -6.10 32.10 -0.84
N ARG A 726 -6.37 33.25 -0.22
CA ARG A 726 -5.41 33.99 0.61
C ARG A 726 -5.41 33.49 2.06
N LYS A 727 -4.24 33.47 2.71
CA LYS A 727 -4.04 32.89 4.04
C LYS A 727 -4.43 31.40 4.06
N ALA A 728 -3.92 30.70 3.06
CA ALA A 728 -4.10 29.26 2.83
C ALA A 728 -2.74 28.59 2.59
N ARG A 729 -2.63 27.30 2.94
CA ARG A 729 -1.43 26.47 2.74
C ARG A 729 -1.85 25.03 2.43
N GLY A 730 -1.01 24.28 1.72
CA GLY A 730 -1.18 22.84 1.54
C GLY A 730 -0.83 21.99 2.77
N PRO A 731 -0.86 20.64 2.63
CA PRO A 731 -1.08 19.91 1.37
C PRO A 731 -2.45 20.21 0.75
N VAL A 732 -2.50 20.34 -0.58
CA VAL A 732 -3.75 20.63 -1.30
C VAL A 732 -4.23 19.36 -2.01
N HIS A 733 -5.31 18.77 -1.51
CA HIS A 733 -5.96 17.63 -2.14
C HIS A 733 -7.11 18.11 -3.04
N PHE A 734 -7.26 17.55 -4.25
CA PHE A 734 -8.34 17.96 -5.16
C PHE A 734 -8.78 16.86 -6.13
N VAL A 735 -10.04 16.94 -6.56
CA VAL A 735 -10.71 16.02 -7.48
C VAL A 735 -11.43 16.83 -8.57
N HIS A 736 -11.30 16.39 -9.82
CA HIS A 736 -11.87 17.02 -11.02
C HIS A 736 -12.71 15.98 -11.78
N SER A 737 -14.03 16.22 -11.88
CA SER A 737 -15.01 15.28 -12.43
C SER A 737 -16.17 16.06 -13.07
N GLU A 738 -16.81 15.48 -14.09
CA GLU A 738 -17.89 16.07 -14.89
C GLU A 738 -17.67 17.55 -15.31
N ASN A 739 -18.24 18.51 -14.56
CA ASN A 739 -18.14 19.96 -14.76
C ASN A 739 -17.65 20.70 -13.51
N TRP A 740 -17.05 19.98 -12.55
CA TRP A 740 -16.76 20.49 -11.22
C TRP A 740 -15.37 20.12 -10.72
N VAL A 741 -14.83 20.97 -9.84
CA VAL A 741 -13.58 20.76 -9.11
C VAL A 741 -13.83 20.99 -7.63
N VAL A 742 -13.48 20.02 -6.79
CA VAL A 742 -13.44 20.16 -5.33
C VAL A 742 -11.99 20.12 -4.90
N TYR A 743 -11.54 21.10 -4.13
CA TYR A 743 -10.21 21.15 -3.54
C TYR A 743 -10.28 21.50 -2.06
N GLU A 744 -9.32 21.03 -1.27
CA GLU A 744 -9.20 21.26 0.18
C GLU A 744 -7.81 21.85 0.49
N TYR A 745 -7.75 22.74 1.49
CA TYR A 745 -6.54 23.40 1.95
C TYR A 745 -6.66 23.78 3.44
N TRP A 746 -5.52 24.05 4.08
CA TRP A 746 -5.47 24.57 5.44
C TRP A 746 -5.55 26.10 5.46
N ASN A 747 -6.57 26.67 6.07
CA ASN A 747 -6.68 28.11 6.29
C ASN A 747 -5.83 28.53 7.50
N THR A 748 -4.79 29.32 7.26
CA THR A 748 -3.82 29.74 8.29
C THR A 748 -4.38 30.80 9.24
N LYS A 749 -5.37 31.59 8.81
CA LYS A 749 -6.02 32.63 9.62
C LYS A 749 -6.98 32.03 10.64
N SER A 750 -7.82 31.09 10.21
CA SER A 750 -8.84 30.44 11.05
C SER A 750 -8.37 29.12 11.69
N ARG A 751 -7.22 28.58 11.25
CA ARG A 751 -6.61 27.33 11.74
C ARG A 751 -7.55 26.13 11.64
N ARG A 752 -8.08 25.90 10.44
CA ARG A 752 -8.98 24.79 10.09
C ARG A 752 -8.85 24.43 8.60
N ASN A 753 -9.30 23.22 8.23
CA ASN A 753 -9.36 22.78 6.84
C ASN A 753 -10.62 23.35 6.17
N GLU A 754 -10.49 23.79 4.92
CA GLU A 754 -11.60 24.36 4.16
C GLU A 754 -11.66 23.71 2.76
N PHE A 755 -12.83 23.13 2.45
CA PHE A 755 -13.21 22.73 1.11
C PHE A 755 -13.59 23.95 0.29
N SER A 756 -13.22 24.00 -0.98
CA SER A 756 -13.78 24.93 -1.96
C SER A 756 -14.22 24.18 -3.21
N VAL A 757 -15.41 24.52 -3.69
CA VAL A 757 -16.07 23.91 -4.84
C VAL A 757 -16.13 24.92 -5.97
N LEU A 758 -15.81 24.48 -7.18
CA LEU A 758 -16.06 25.19 -8.43
C LEU A 758 -17.01 24.35 -9.29
N GLU A 759 -18.10 24.93 -9.79
CA GLU A 759 -18.92 24.32 -10.86
C GLU A 759 -18.95 25.25 -12.08
N LEU A 760 -18.81 24.68 -13.27
CA LEU A 760 -18.76 25.41 -14.53
C LEU A 760 -20.00 25.13 -15.39
N PHE A 761 -20.62 26.20 -15.90
CA PHE A 761 -21.85 26.16 -16.72
C PHE A 761 -21.70 27.00 -18.00
N GLU A 762 -22.31 26.58 -19.11
CA GLU A 762 -22.38 27.39 -20.34
C GLU A 762 -23.45 28.48 -20.27
N GLY A 763 -24.58 28.20 -19.60
CA GLY A 763 -25.73 29.10 -19.47
C GLY A 763 -27.04 28.37 -19.75
N THR A 764 -28.08 29.10 -20.17
CA THR A 764 -29.40 28.55 -20.54
C THR A 764 -29.48 28.04 -21.99
N GLU A 765 -28.44 28.29 -22.80
CA GLU A 765 -28.33 27.87 -24.20
C GLU A 765 -27.02 27.10 -24.41
N LEU A 766 -27.04 26.09 -25.28
CA LEU A 766 -25.84 25.36 -25.72
C LEU A 766 -25.23 26.03 -26.95
N TYR A 767 -23.92 26.30 -26.94
CA TYR A 767 -23.23 26.81 -28.13
C TYR A 767 -23.21 25.79 -29.28
N ASN A 768 -22.96 24.51 -28.96
CA ASN A 768 -23.04 23.41 -29.91
C ASN A 768 -23.34 22.11 -29.17
N SER A 769 -24.44 21.44 -29.53
CA SER A 769 -24.95 20.23 -28.89
C SER A 769 -24.39 18.91 -29.45
N THR A 770 -23.68 18.94 -30.59
CA THR A 770 -23.17 17.72 -31.26
C THR A 770 -21.66 17.53 -31.06
N VAL A 771 -20.89 18.61 -30.96
CA VAL A 771 -19.42 18.55 -30.84
C VAL A 771 -18.91 19.58 -29.84
N PHE A 772 -18.06 19.12 -28.91
CA PHE A 772 -17.18 19.99 -28.14
C PHE A 772 -15.83 20.12 -28.86
N SER A 773 -15.40 21.36 -29.12
CA SER A 773 -14.09 21.67 -29.68
C SER A 773 -13.49 22.85 -28.92
N SER A 774 -12.34 22.64 -28.27
CA SER A 774 -11.60 23.70 -27.57
C SER A 774 -11.19 24.88 -28.48
N LEU A 775 -11.07 24.63 -29.79
CA LEU A 775 -10.71 25.65 -30.79
C LEU A 775 -11.89 26.54 -31.21
N ASP A 776 -13.13 26.11 -30.94
CA ASP A 776 -14.38 26.77 -31.34
C ASP A 776 -15.29 26.95 -30.11
N ARG A 777 -14.79 27.75 -29.14
CA ARG A 777 -15.52 28.23 -27.97
C ARG A 777 -15.04 29.65 -27.61
N PRO A 778 -15.67 30.72 -28.15
CA PRO A 778 -15.28 32.09 -27.83
C PRO A 778 -15.66 32.49 -26.39
N HIS A 779 -16.85 32.12 -25.94
CA HIS A 779 -17.38 32.42 -24.61
C HIS A 779 -16.66 31.65 -23.50
N LEU A 780 -16.51 32.28 -22.33
CA LEU A 780 -16.10 31.63 -21.10
C LEU A 780 -17.33 31.11 -20.35
N PRO A 781 -17.23 29.98 -19.63
CA PRO A 781 -18.31 29.48 -18.79
C PRO A 781 -18.54 30.39 -17.57
N GLN A 782 -19.78 30.40 -17.08
CA GLN A 782 -20.08 30.90 -15.74
C GLN A 782 -19.52 29.92 -14.71
N VAL A 783 -18.64 30.40 -13.84
CA VAL A 783 -18.07 29.62 -12.74
C VAL A 783 -18.72 30.03 -11.43
N LEU A 784 -19.29 29.07 -10.71
CA LEU A 784 -19.87 29.26 -9.39
C LEU A 784 -18.94 28.67 -8.33
N GLN A 785 -18.59 29.47 -7.32
CA GLN A 785 -17.71 29.06 -6.22
C GLN A 785 -18.43 29.12 -4.87
N GLN A 786 -18.22 28.12 -4.02
CA GLN A 786 -18.60 28.19 -2.60
C GLN A 786 -17.61 27.40 -1.74
N THR A 787 -17.39 27.86 -0.51
CA THR A 787 -16.40 27.33 0.43
C THR A 787 -17.09 26.75 1.66
N TYR A 788 -16.56 25.66 2.21
CA TYR A 788 -17.11 24.88 3.32
C TYR A 788 -15.98 24.53 4.30
N ILE A 789 -16.30 24.36 5.58
CA ILE A 789 -15.36 24.06 6.66
C ILE A 789 -15.40 22.56 6.96
N PHE A 790 -14.22 21.94 7.11
CA PHE A 790 -14.12 20.52 7.43
C PHE A 790 -13.30 20.28 8.72
N PRO A 791 -13.84 19.56 9.72
CA PRO A 791 -13.26 19.52 11.08
C PRO A 791 -12.07 18.56 11.25
N SER A 792 -11.74 17.75 10.24
CA SER A 792 -10.54 16.88 10.20
C SER A 792 -9.66 17.30 9.02
N PRO A 793 -8.32 17.16 9.10
CA PRO A 793 -7.50 17.17 7.90
C PRO A 793 -7.76 15.90 7.07
N ILE A 794 -7.35 15.94 5.81
CA ILE A 794 -7.51 14.90 4.79
C ILE A 794 -6.14 14.29 4.44
N THR A 795 -6.09 13.02 4.02
CA THR A 795 -4.86 12.40 3.47
C THR A 795 -4.95 12.12 1.97
N THR A 796 -6.15 11.90 1.44
CA THR A 796 -6.40 11.62 0.02
C THR A 796 -7.89 11.75 -0.31
N MET A 797 -8.24 11.98 -1.58
CA MET A 797 -9.62 12.10 -2.05
C MET A 797 -9.81 11.51 -3.45
N GLU A 798 -10.99 10.94 -3.71
CA GLU A 798 -11.37 10.44 -5.04
C GLU A 798 -12.89 10.45 -5.27
N ALA A 799 -13.35 10.56 -6.51
CA ALA A 799 -14.78 10.46 -6.88
C ALA A 799 -15.21 9.01 -7.22
N THR A 800 -16.46 8.67 -6.91
CA THR A 800 -17.09 7.42 -7.36
C THR A 800 -17.33 7.41 -8.87
N LEU A 801 -17.00 6.30 -9.54
CA LEU A 801 -17.10 6.11 -10.98
C LEU A 801 -17.95 4.89 -11.34
N THR A 802 -18.89 5.07 -12.26
CA THR A 802 -19.76 4.05 -12.87
C THR A 802 -19.74 4.18 -14.40
N GLU A 803 -20.24 3.17 -15.12
CA GLU A 803 -20.10 3.10 -16.59
C GLU A 803 -20.83 4.22 -17.33
N LYS A 804 -21.99 4.68 -16.83
CA LYS A 804 -22.84 5.66 -17.52
C LYS A 804 -22.91 7.02 -16.82
N GLY A 805 -22.52 7.10 -15.54
CA GLY A 805 -22.60 8.34 -14.75
C GLY A 805 -24.05 8.79 -14.51
N ILE A 806 -24.93 7.84 -14.20
CA ILE A 806 -26.34 8.04 -13.84
C ILE A 806 -26.51 8.12 -12.32
N THR A 807 -25.77 7.28 -11.58
CA THR A 807 -25.82 7.29 -10.11
C THR A 807 -25.22 8.58 -9.54
N SER A 808 -25.64 8.97 -8.35
CA SER A 808 -25.10 10.13 -7.64
C SER A 808 -23.59 10.03 -7.43
N ARG A 809 -22.86 11.14 -7.62
CA ARG A 809 -21.42 11.20 -7.34
C ARG A 809 -21.20 11.39 -5.84
N HIS A 810 -20.39 10.53 -5.24
CA HIS A 810 -19.85 10.72 -3.89
C HIS A 810 -18.35 11.01 -3.97
N LEU A 811 -17.88 11.85 -3.05
CA LEU A 811 -16.47 12.12 -2.80
C LEU A 811 -16.02 11.20 -1.65
N LEU A 812 -15.09 10.29 -1.94
CA LEU A 812 -14.48 9.42 -0.95
C LEU A 812 -13.28 10.17 -0.34
N VAL A 813 -13.31 10.40 0.97
CA VAL A 813 -12.31 11.19 1.70
C VAL A 813 -11.59 10.29 2.70
N GLY A 814 -10.28 10.15 2.54
CA GLY A 814 -9.42 9.44 3.50
C GLY A 814 -9.04 10.35 4.66
N LEU A 815 -9.37 9.93 5.89
CA LEU A 815 -9.03 10.64 7.13
C LEU A 815 -7.75 10.04 7.76
N PRO A 816 -6.96 10.82 8.52
CA PRO A 816 -5.73 10.32 9.17
C PRO A 816 -5.99 9.22 10.22
N SER A 817 -7.22 9.13 10.74
CA SER A 817 -7.70 8.04 11.60
C SER A 817 -7.84 6.69 10.87
N GLY A 818 -7.68 6.67 9.54
CA GLY A 818 -7.92 5.51 8.69
C GLY A 818 -9.40 5.22 8.42
N ALA A 819 -10.31 6.10 8.82
CA ALA A 819 -11.71 6.06 8.37
C ALA A 819 -11.85 6.67 6.97
N ILE A 820 -12.73 6.10 6.15
CA ILE A 820 -12.99 6.55 4.78
C ILE A 820 -14.43 7.06 4.70
N LEU A 821 -14.59 8.37 4.57
CA LEU A 821 -15.89 9.05 4.54
C LEU A 821 -16.45 9.11 3.11
N SER A 822 -17.69 8.66 2.91
CA SER A 822 -18.42 8.80 1.64
C SER A 822 -19.33 10.03 1.70
N LEU A 823 -18.83 11.16 1.18
CA LEU A 823 -19.49 12.47 1.23
C LEU A 823 -20.30 12.71 -0.07
N PRO A 824 -21.65 12.81 -0.02
CA PRO A 824 -22.46 13.06 -1.22
C PRO A 824 -22.18 14.44 -1.84
N LYS A 825 -21.90 14.50 -3.14
CA LYS A 825 -21.56 15.75 -3.87
C LYS A 825 -22.64 16.83 -3.78
N MET A 826 -23.90 16.46 -3.49
CA MET A 826 -25.02 17.40 -3.30
C MET A 826 -24.87 18.32 -2.07
N PHE A 827 -24.07 17.96 -1.07
CA PHE A 827 -23.74 18.88 0.03
C PHE A 827 -22.68 19.91 -0.39
N LEU A 828 -21.81 19.55 -1.33
CA LEU A 828 -20.78 20.42 -1.91
C LEU A 828 -21.28 21.03 -3.23
N ASP A 829 -22.42 21.72 -3.19
CA ASP A 829 -23.06 22.38 -4.35
C ASP A 829 -22.98 23.91 -4.17
N PRO A 830 -22.34 24.67 -5.08
CA PRO A 830 -22.12 26.11 -4.90
C PRO A 830 -23.37 26.96 -5.11
N ARG A 831 -24.50 26.34 -5.47
CA ARG A 831 -25.80 27.02 -5.62
C ARG A 831 -26.63 26.98 -4.33
N ARG A 832 -26.13 26.37 -3.24
CA ARG A 832 -26.83 26.29 -1.95
C ARG A 832 -27.03 27.71 -1.39
N PRO A 833 -28.27 28.18 -1.19
CA PRO A 833 -28.54 29.58 -0.87
C PRO A 833 -28.37 29.88 0.62
N GLU A 834 -27.85 31.06 0.95
CA GLU A 834 -27.80 31.54 2.34
C GLU A 834 -29.21 31.82 2.90
N VAL A 835 -30.13 32.29 2.05
CA VAL A 835 -31.55 32.53 2.37
C VAL A 835 -32.42 31.79 1.36
N VAL A 836 -33.29 30.89 1.84
CA VAL A 836 -34.13 30.04 0.97
C VAL A 836 -35.16 30.89 0.22
N THR A 837 -35.14 30.79 -1.11
CA THR A 837 -36.14 31.35 -2.03
C THR A 837 -37.08 30.26 -2.54
N GLU A 838 -38.23 30.63 -3.10
CA GLU A 838 -39.21 29.65 -3.59
C GLU A 838 -38.66 28.77 -4.73
N HIS A 839 -37.91 29.34 -5.67
CA HIS A 839 -37.21 28.57 -6.72
C HIS A 839 -36.19 27.58 -6.13
N SER A 840 -35.40 28.00 -5.12
CA SER A 840 -34.45 27.09 -4.46
C SER A 840 -35.15 25.94 -3.70
N ARG A 841 -36.36 26.20 -3.18
CA ARG A 841 -37.21 25.19 -2.54
C ARG A 841 -37.79 24.21 -3.59
N GLU A 842 -38.17 24.69 -4.76
CA GLU A 842 -38.63 23.87 -5.90
C GLU A 842 -37.50 22.96 -6.44
N GLU A 843 -36.26 23.47 -6.52
CA GLU A 843 -35.07 22.67 -6.83
C GLU A 843 -34.61 21.74 -5.69
N ASN A 844 -35.27 21.77 -4.53
CA ASN A 844 -34.91 21.03 -3.32
C ASN A 844 -33.45 21.31 -2.87
N LEU A 845 -32.96 22.54 -3.07
CA LEU A 845 -31.64 22.96 -2.62
C LEU A 845 -31.60 23.12 -1.09
N ILE A 846 -30.69 22.40 -0.46
CA ILE A 846 -30.41 22.51 0.98
C ILE A 846 -29.79 23.90 1.23
N PRO A 847 -30.29 24.72 2.16
CA PRO A 847 -29.69 26.02 2.48
C PRO A 847 -28.20 25.87 2.84
N TYR A 848 -27.40 26.89 2.56
CA TYR A 848 -25.97 26.88 2.86
C TYR A 848 -25.73 26.67 4.36
N ALA A 849 -24.88 25.69 4.66
CA ALA A 849 -24.36 25.44 6.00
C ALA A 849 -22.84 25.36 5.84
N PRO A 850 -22.06 26.28 6.43
CA PRO A 850 -20.62 26.36 6.19
C PRO A 850 -19.89 25.16 6.80
N GLU A 851 -20.30 24.69 7.97
CA GLU A 851 -19.69 23.55 8.64
C GLU A 851 -20.24 22.23 8.10
N MET A 852 -19.37 21.36 7.58
CA MET A 852 -19.76 20.02 7.13
C MET A 852 -19.51 18.99 8.24
N PRO A 853 -20.55 18.46 8.92
CA PRO A 853 -20.38 17.51 10.01
C PRO A 853 -19.91 16.15 9.49
N ILE A 854 -18.91 15.57 10.16
CA ILE A 854 -18.54 14.17 9.96
C ILE A 854 -19.59 13.29 10.63
N ARG A 855 -20.17 12.38 9.86
CA ARG A 855 -21.18 11.40 10.28
C ARG A 855 -20.57 10.01 10.23
N THR A 856 -20.62 9.28 11.35
CA THR A 856 -20.02 7.94 11.45
C THR A 856 -20.75 6.91 10.59
N GLU A 857 -22.03 7.14 10.30
CA GLU A 857 -22.87 6.35 9.41
C GLU A 857 -22.47 6.48 7.92
N TRP A 858 -21.58 7.41 7.59
CA TRP A 858 -21.01 7.60 6.25
C TRP A 858 -19.59 7.02 6.10
N PHE A 859 -19.05 6.36 7.13
CA PHE A 859 -17.78 5.64 7.04
C PHE A 859 -17.97 4.27 6.37
N ILE A 860 -17.43 4.09 5.16
CA ILE A 860 -17.63 2.86 4.38
C ILE A 860 -16.88 1.65 4.95
N ASN A 861 -15.89 1.88 5.80
CA ASN A 861 -15.00 0.86 6.35
C ASN A 861 -15.18 0.58 7.85
N TYR A 862 -16.23 1.12 8.49
CA TYR A 862 -16.65 0.80 9.87
C TYR A 862 -15.50 0.64 10.90
N ASN A 863 -15.03 -0.59 11.17
CA ASN A 863 -13.90 -0.87 12.09
C ASN A 863 -12.59 -1.31 11.37
N GLN A 864 -12.63 -1.48 10.05
CA GLN A 864 -11.50 -1.83 9.18
C GLN A 864 -10.69 -0.57 8.82
N THR A 865 -10.16 0.12 9.83
CA THR A 865 -9.33 1.32 9.63
C THR A 865 -8.11 1.04 8.76
N VAL A 866 -7.83 1.95 7.82
CA VAL A 866 -6.73 1.83 6.84
C VAL A 866 -5.62 2.79 7.24
N ALA A 867 -4.51 2.28 7.76
CA ALA A 867 -3.41 3.13 8.20
C ALA A 867 -2.73 3.84 7.02
N ARG A 868 -2.48 5.15 7.20
CA ARG A 868 -1.76 6.03 6.25
C ARG A 868 -2.26 5.89 4.80
N VAL A 869 -3.55 6.10 4.55
CA VAL A 869 -4.15 6.02 3.20
C VAL A 869 -3.43 6.99 2.25
N LYS A 870 -2.74 6.43 1.24
CA LYS A 870 -2.04 7.18 0.18
C LYS A 870 -2.98 7.51 -0.97
N GLY A 871 -3.80 6.54 -1.38
CA GLY A 871 -4.72 6.67 -2.50
C GLY A 871 -6.01 5.88 -2.29
N ILE A 872 -7.06 6.32 -2.98
CA ILE A 872 -8.30 5.59 -3.16
C ILE A 872 -8.48 5.41 -4.66
N TYR A 873 -8.59 4.16 -5.11
CA TYR A 873 -8.93 3.81 -6.49
C TYR A 873 -10.41 3.46 -6.58
N THR A 874 -11.07 3.93 -7.64
CA THR A 874 -12.51 3.75 -7.87
C THR A 874 -12.75 3.26 -9.30
N ALA A 875 -13.43 2.13 -9.43
CA ALA A 875 -13.72 1.49 -10.71
C ALA A 875 -15.21 1.19 -10.89
N PRO A 876 -15.72 1.28 -12.15
CA PRO A 876 -17.07 0.87 -12.46
C PRO A 876 -17.22 -0.66 -12.33
N SER A 877 -18.36 -1.10 -11.79
CA SER A 877 -18.87 -2.46 -11.97
C SER A 877 -19.75 -2.53 -13.23
N GLY A 878 -20.24 -3.73 -13.59
CA GLY A 878 -21.26 -3.87 -14.64
C GLY A 878 -22.67 -3.44 -14.21
N LEU A 879 -22.85 -3.04 -12.95
CA LEU A 879 -24.06 -2.40 -12.42
C LEU A 879 -23.82 -0.89 -12.29
N GLU A 880 -24.83 -0.10 -12.66
CA GLU A 880 -24.75 1.36 -12.60
C GLU A 880 -24.99 1.88 -11.17
N SER A 881 -25.57 1.07 -10.28
CA SER A 881 -25.70 1.44 -8.87
C SER A 881 -24.42 1.26 -8.04
N THR A 882 -23.45 0.45 -8.49
CA THR A 882 -22.31 0.03 -7.66
C THR A 882 -20.94 0.45 -8.21
N CYS A 883 -20.13 1.03 -7.32
CA CYS A 883 -18.73 1.38 -7.57
C CYS A 883 -17.83 0.44 -6.75
N LEU A 884 -16.81 -0.14 -7.38
CA LEU A 884 -15.76 -0.88 -6.69
C LEU A 884 -14.74 0.12 -6.14
N VAL A 885 -14.36 -0.04 -4.87
CA VAL A 885 -13.46 0.88 -4.16
C VAL A 885 -12.30 0.10 -3.55
N VAL A 886 -11.08 0.59 -3.75
CA VAL A 886 -9.88 0.10 -3.05
C VAL A 886 -9.11 1.28 -2.46
N ALA A 887 -9.01 1.32 -1.14
CA ALA A 887 -8.09 2.22 -0.45
C ALA A 887 -6.75 1.50 -0.24
N TYR A 888 -5.65 2.17 -0.57
CA TYR A 888 -4.30 1.66 -0.39
C TYR A 888 -3.42 2.68 0.33
N GLY A 889 -2.60 2.20 1.26
CA GLY A 889 -1.76 3.01 2.13
C GLY A 889 -0.61 2.17 2.69
N LEU A 890 -0.54 2.06 4.02
CA LEU A 890 0.14 0.94 4.66
C LEU A 890 -0.69 -0.35 4.54
N ASP A 891 -2.02 -0.21 4.65
CA ASP A 891 -2.97 -1.30 4.50
C ASP A 891 -3.65 -1.26 3.13
N ILE A 892 -4.25 -2.38 2.74
CA ILE A 892 -5.15 -2.48 1.59
C ILE A 892 -6.54 -2.81 2.12
N TYR A 893 -7.55 -2.05 1.70
CA TYR A 893 -8.96 -2.33 1.97
C TYR A 893 -9.77 -2.22 0.67
N GLN A 894 -10.46 -3.29 0.31
CA GLN A 894 -11.43 -3.30 -0.80
C GLN A 894 -12.85 -3.34 -0.24
N THR A 895 -13.76 -2.61 -0.87
CA THR A 895 -15.20 -2.67 -0.60
C THR A 895 -16.02 -2.30 -1.84
N ARG A 896 -17.34 -2.19 -1.70
CA ARG A 896 -18.29 -1.76 -2.72
C ARG A 896 -19.12 -0.61 -2.16
N VAL A 897 -19.35 0.44 -2.96
CA VAL A 897 -20.12 1.62 -2.55
C VAL A 897 -21.34 1.77 -3.46
N TYR A 898 -22.47 2.14 -2.86
CA TYR A 898 -23.79 2.20 -3.50
C TYR A 898 -24.40 3.62 -3.38
N PRO A 899 -23.91 4.64 -4.12
CA PRO A 899 -24.26 6.05 -3.88
C PRO A 899 -25.77 6.32 -3.83
N SER A 900 -26.52 5.75 -4.78
CA SER A 900 -27.98 5.89 -4.88
C SER A 900 -28.76 4.69 -4.32
N LYS A 901 -28.09 3.85 -3.51
CA LYS A 901 -28.48 2.46 -3.19
C LYS A 901 -28.55 1.55 -4.43
N GLN A 902 -28.68 0.24 -4.21
CA GLN A 902 -28.84 -0.74 -5.30
C GLN A 902 -30.25 -0.64 -5.89
N PHE A 903 -30.38 0.00 -7.06
CA PHE A 903 -31.66 0.21 -7.76
C PHE A 903 -31.84 -0.68 -9.00
N ASP A 904 -30.76 -1.33 -9.45
CA ASP A 904 -30.69 -2.23 -10.61
C ASP A 904 -30.55 -3.72 -10.22
N VAL A 905 -30.55 -4.02 -8.92
CA VAL A 905 -30.55 -5.37 -8.34
C VAL A 905 -31.86 -5.59 -7.58
N LEU A 906 -32.35 -6.83 -7.52
CA LEU A 906 -33.43 -7.20 -6.60
C LEU A 906 -32.91 -7.10 -5.16
N LYS A 907 -33.74 -6.62 -4.23
CA LYS A 907 -33.32 -6.47 -2.84
C LYS A 907 -32.95 -7.81 -2.16
N ASP A 908 -32.02 -7.75 -1.21
CA ASP A 908 -31.65 -8.89 -0.35
C ASP A 908 -32.80 -9.35 0.58
N ASP A 909 -33.73 -8.45 0.97
CA ASP A 909 -34.89 -8.71 1.86
C ASP A 909 -36.10 -9.36 1.14
N TYR A 910 -35.95 -9.80 -0.11
CA TYR A 910 -37.08 -10.18 -0.96
C TYR A 910 -37.73 -11.51 -0.57
N ASP A 911 -39.00 -11.46 -0.16
CA ASP A 911 -39.75 -12.65 0.26
C ASP A 911 -40.25 -13.52 -0.92
N TYR A 912 -39.36 -14.40 -1.37
CA TYR A 912 -39.66 -15.45 -2.34
C TYR A 912 -40.75 -16.44 -1.87
N VAL A 913 -40.93 -16.63 -0.55
CA VAL A 913 -41.87 -17.62 0.01
C VAL A 913 -43.30 -17.09 -0.04
N LEU A 914 -43.51 -15.82 0.36
CA LEU A 914 -44.79 -15.13 0.23
C LEU A 914 -45.29 -15.17 -1.22
N ILE A 915 -44.47 -14.73 -2.18
CA ILE A 915 -44.88 -14.66 -3.58
C ILE A 915 -45.16 -16.05 -4.15
N SER A 916 -44.31 -17.05 -3.85
CA SER A 916 -44.54 -18.44 -4.26
C SER A 916 -45.84 -19.01 -3.67
N SER A 917 -46.09 -18.78 -2.38
CA SER A 917 -47.30 -19.27 -1.70
C SER A 917 -48.58 -18.61 -2.23
N VAL A 918 -48.53 -17.30 -2.53
CA VAL A 918 -49.64 -16.57 -3.17
C VAL A 918 -49.92 -17.10 -4.58
N LEU A 919 -48.88 -17.37 -5.38
CA LEU A 919 -49.05 -17.96 -6.71
C LEU A 919 -49.70 -19.35 -6.66
N PHE A 920 -49.28 -20.23 -5.73
CA PHE A 920 -49.94 -21.51 -5.51
C PHE A 920 -51.37 -21.35 -5.02
N ALA A 921 -51.64 -20.45 -4.08
CA ALA A 921 -52.99 -20.18 -3.57
C ALA A 921 -53.93 -19.69 -4.69
N LEU A 922 -53.47 -18.76 -5.54
CA LEU A 922 -54.20 -18.27 -6.70
C LEU A 922 -54.44 -19.37 -7.75
N PHE A 923 -53.45 -20.23 -8.01
CA PHE A 923 -53.60 -21.38 -8.90
C PHE A 923 -54.67 -22.37 -8.41
N PHE A 924 -54.60 -22.78 -7.14
CA PHE A 924 -55.59 -23.68 -6.56
C PHE A 924 -56.98 -23.03 -6.46
N ALA A 925 -57.07 -21.76 -6.06
CA ALA A 925 -58.33 -21.01 -6.05
C ALA A 925 -58.95 -20.90 -7.45
N THR A 926 -58.14 -20.71 -8.49
CA THR A 926 -58.59 -20.68 -9.89
C THR A 926 -59.10 -22.04 -10.34
N MET A 927 -58.37 -23.13 -10.04
CA MET A 927 -58.79 -24.50 -10.38
C MET A 927 -60.08 -24.93 -9.65
N ILE A 928 -60.20 -24.59 -8.37
CA ILE A 928 -61.41 -24.83 -7.57
C ILE A 928 -62.58 -24.00 -8.12
N SER A 929 -62.39 -22.70 -8.34
CA SER A 929 -63.44 -21.81 -8.87
C SER A 929 -63.89 -22.19 -10.28
N LYS A 930 -62.98 -22.63 -11.15
CA LYS A 930 -63.30 -23.19 -12.47
C LYS A 930 -64.22 -24.40 -12.35
N ARG A 931 -63.91 -25.35 -11.46
CA ARG A 931 -64.74 -26.54 -11.23
C ARG A 931 -66.10 -26.19 -10.61
N LEU A 932 -66.14 -25.29 -9.64
CA LEU A 932 -67.38 -24.77 -9.04
C LEU A 932 -68.26 -24.04 -10.07
N ALA A 933 -67.67 -23.23 -10.94
CA ALA A 933 -68.38 -22.54 -12.02
C ALA A 933 -68.95 -23.52 -13.05
N GLN A 934 -68.19 -24.54 -13.45
CA GLN A 934 -68.67 -25.61 -14.33
C GLN A 934 -69.86 -26.36 -13.73
N VAL A 935 -69.78 -26.76 -12.45
CA VAL A 935 -70.90 -27.40 -11.74
C VAL A 935 -72.11 -26.46 -11.61
N LYS A 936 -71.90 -25.18 -11.30
CA LYS A 936 -72.98 -24.18 -11.21
C LYS A 936 -73.68 -23.92 -12.55
N LEU A 937 -72.93 -23.91 -13.65
CA LEU A 937 -73.48 -23.77 -15.01
C LEU A 937 -74.23 -25.03 -15.44
N LEU A 938 -73.70 -26.22 -15.16
CA LEU A 938 -74.38 -27.50 -15.41
C LEU A 938 -75.72 -27.56 -14.64
N ASN A 939 -75.70 -27.28 -13.34
CA ASN A 939 -76.90 -27.23 -12.49
C ASN A 939 -77.91 -26.13 -12.89
N ARG A 940 -77.48 -25.13 -13.68
CA ARG A 940 -78.37 -24.12 -14.28
C ARG A 940 -78.95 -24.56 -15.63
N ALA A 941 -78.23 -25.38 -16.40
CA ALA A 941 -78.68 -25.91 -17.68
C ALA A 941 -79.55 -27.17 -17.57
N TRP A 942 -79.55 -27.82 -16.40
CA TRP A 942 -80.43 -28.95 -16.03
C TRP A 942 -81.65 -28.49 -15.20
N ARG A 943 -82.05 -27.22 -15.37
CA ARG A 943 -83.25 -26.59 -14.80
C ARG A 943 -83.98 -25.81 -15.89
#